data_AF-A0A821K5I1-F1
#
_entry.id   AF-A0A821K5I1-F1
#
_cell.length_a   1.000
_cell.length_b   1.000
_cell.length_c   1.000
_cell.angle_alpha   90.00
_cell.angle_beta   90.00
_cell.angle_gamma   90.00
#
_symmetry.space_group_name_H-M   'P 1'
#
loop_
_entity.id
_entity.type
_entity.pdbx_description
1 polymer ?
#
loop_
_entity_poly.entity_id
_entity_poly.type
_entity_poly.pdbx_seq_one_letter_code
_entity_poly.pdbx_strand_id
1 'polypeptide(L)'
;MYDKVLKVLTNEKKYDPSFNFWAKRRFTVVTFGGQRTIYCKKEKLPIVIYENLFQTIDECHNAVGHLGRDKTWHEVKRRYSQISLEMIKLFISLCDQCASRRVFPNPVVGKPIIDMSTLHELNMNNLNKNNLNILDLPNEILFIIFQKLNIVNVLYSLVDVNRRFDRLALDSLYIRVLDMTIITTMNSLYDQTSSTDAQVLSKICEKILPRIHHQVQKLTVEQYSMKHVLDAANYPELYSLSLINFQKEILYKHLTDDLILRDILSKQITHLNIDIKNPAGYYSSTILKIFGLILSLCKKLIVLNFCDMFPTRTISTLLFHLRRENSLPSTLIKLKINGACVTDCLYLLDGPLVCLSTLIINVSSIVYPIGKIDSTKKLLKLKCFSFTSCDHTFKYDTLIVPLLCRMINLEELRLYLSVGRCDSTYIDGIQLYDQFLIYMTQLNKFTFNIKTTVYQTNVSVELPSNEDIQRSFIGRDYQEVVSYIKTTLFGRIGECHIYSLPYEFEYFNLDNSFQGGMFHKVRQLTMNDTIPFKHKLFKLISQGFPFLKFLYIINNDPLKDKQHSSTLITFPYLTFLDLTLAHLDYAELFLLEKTMHLPRLLNLAMQYESLTTITNNFTTNAIYFNFGKLISLDICPSFVRPENFRQYFPLL
;
A
#
# COMPACT_ATOMS: atom_id res chain seq x y z
N MET A 1 -11.45 -32.91 7.64
CA MET A 1 -12.27 -33.79 8.52
C MET A 1 -13.75 -33.74 8.14
N TYR A 2 -14.30 -32.54 7.89
CA TYR A 2 -15.67 -32.32 7.41
C TYR A 2 -16.04 -33.18 6.19
N ASP A 3 -15.24 -33.16 5.12
CA ASP A 3 -15.53 -33.95 3.90
C ASP A 3 -15.54 -35.46 4.12
N LYS A 4 -14.72 -35.96 5.06
CA LYS A 4 -14.72 -37.38 5.42
C LYS A 4 -16.04 -37.75 6.10
N VAL A 5 -16.51 -36.91 7.03
CA VAL A 5 -17.80 -37.10 7.70
C VAL A 5 -18.95 -37.00 6.69
N LEU A 6 -18.91 -36.03 5.78
CA LEU A 6 -19.94 -35.86 4.75
C LEU A 6 -20.06 -37.12 3.88
N LYS A 7 -18.93 -37.63 3.36
CA LYS A 7 -18.88 -38.85 2.53
C LYS A 7 -19.38 -40.11 3.26
N VAL A 8 -19.18 -40.19 4.57
CA VAL A 8 -19.73 -41.29 5.40
C VAL A 8 -21.25 -41.16 5.56
N LEU A 9 -21.74 -39.93 5.78
CA LEU A 9 -23.15 -39.67 5.99
C LEU A 9 -23.96 -39.76 4.69
N THR A 10 -23.36 -39.46 3.54
CA THR A 10 -23.96 -39.60 2.20
C THR A 10 -23.78 -41.01 1.61
N ASN A 11 -23.14 -41.93 2.33
CA ASN A 11 -22.76 -43.28 1.88
C ASN A 11 -21.91 -43.31 0.59
N GLU A 12 -21.29 -42.19 0.19
CA GLU A 12 -20.40 -42.11 -0.97
C GLU A 12 -19.10 -42.89 -0.76
N LYS A 13 -18.60 -42.95 0.49
CA LYS A 13 -17.37 -43.68 0.83
C LYS A 13 -17.38 -44.18 2.27
N LYS A 14 -16.97 -45.45 2.48
CA LYS A 14 -16.75 -46.02 3.81
C LYS A 14 -15.28 -45.89 4.21
N TYR A 15 -15.02 -45.42 5.43
CA TYR A 15 -13.69 -45.45 6.05
C TYR A 15 -13.64 -46.60 7.08
N ASP A 16 -12.76 -46.52 8.09
CA ASP A 16 -12.69 -47.54 9.12
C ASP A 16 -14.02 -47.65 9.91
N PRO A 17 -14.39 -48.85 10.40
CA PRO A 17 -15.66 -49.09 11.10
C PRO A 17 -15.88 -48.17 12.31
N SER A 18 -14.82 -47.90 13.08
CA SER A 18 -14.87 -47.05 14.26
C SER A 18 -15.19 -45.60 13.92
N PHE A 19 -14.56 -45.03 12.89
CA PHE A 19 -14.84 -43.70 12.39
C PHE A 19 -16.24 -43.60 11.77
N ASN A 20 -16.64 -44.59 10.98
CA ASN A 20 -17.98 -44.61 10.37
C ASN A 20 -19.08 -44.64 11.44
N PHE A 21 -18.91 -45.48 12.46
CA PHE A 21 -19.83 -45.56 13.59
C PHE A 21 -19.87 -44.24 14.36
N TRP A 22 -18.71 -43.66 14.67
CA TRP A 22 -18.61 -42.36 15.35
C TRP A 22 -19.30 -41.24 14.56
N ALA A 23 -19.02 -41.12 13.26
CA ALA A 23 -19.59 -40.08 12.41
C ALA A 23 -21.12 -40.19 12.30
N LYS A 24 -21.64 -41.39 12.05
CA LYS A 24 -23.10 -41.65 11.99
C LYS A 24 -23.79 -41.43 13.35
N ARG A 25 -23.08 -41.70 14.45
CA ARG A 25 -23.61 -41.47 15.81
C ARG A 25 -23.65 -40.00 16.19
N ARG A 26 -22.66 -39.19 15.78
CA ARG A 26 -22.50 -37.79 16.24
C ARG A 26 -23.14 -36.76 15.31
N PHE A 27 -23.27 -37.05 14.03
CA PHE A 27 -23.65 -36.04 13.03
C PHE A 27 -24.81 -36.47 12.14
N THR A 28 -25.44 -35.47 11.52
CA THR A 28 -26.45 -35.64 10.48
C THR A 28 -26.22 -34.61 9.38
N VAL A 29 -26.65 -34.88 8.15
CA VAL A 29 -26.63 -33.89 7.07
C VAL A 29 -28.02 -33.28 6.98
N VAL A 30 -28.08 -31.96 6.83
CA VAL A 30 -29.31 -31.23 6.52
C VAL A 30 -29.08 -30.47 5.22
N THR A 31 -30.05 -30.52 4.32
CA THR A 31 -29.98 -29.84 3.02
C THR A 31 -30.94 -28.66 3.04
N PHE A 32 -30.40 -27.45 2.86
CA PHE A 32 -31.19 -26.22 2.72
C PHE A 32 -30.81 -25.54 1.41
N GLY A 33 -31.79 -25.22 0.56
CA GLY A 33 -31.54 -24.49 -0.70
C GLY A 33 -30.56 -25.18 -1.67
N GLY A 34 -30.46 -26.52 -1.63
CA GLY A 34 -29.50 -27.29 -2.44
C GLY A 34 -28.09 -27.43 -1.82
N GLN A 35 -27.79 -26.71 -0.73
CA GLN A 35 -26.53 -26.81 -0.01
C GLN A 35 -26.63 -27.82 1.14
N ARG A 36 -25.67 -28.76 1.18
CA ARG A 36 -25.59 -29.80 2.24
C ARG A 36 -24.69 -29.33 3.38
N THR A 37 -25.25 -29.23 4.58
CA THR A 37 -24.51 -28.80 5.78
C THR A 37 -24.55 -29.89 6.86
N ILE A 38 -23.41 -30.13 7.53
CA ILE A 38 -23.33 -31.10 8.63
C ILE A 38 -23.79 -30.46 9.94
N TYR A 39 -24.67 -31.13 10.66
CA TYR A 39 -25.19 -30.76 11.96
C TYR A 39 -24.73 -31.73 13.05
N CYS A 40 -24.48 -31.20 14.25
CA CYS A 40 -24.28 -32.01 15.44
C CYS A 40 -25.62 -32.55 15.95
N LYS A 41 -25.80 -33.87 16.05
CA LYS A 41 -27.06 -34.48 16.50
C LYS A 41 -27.44 -34.08 17.94
N LYS A 42 -26.44 -33.90 18.81
CA LYS A 42 -26.66 -33.55 20.22
C LYS A 42 -27.13 -32.11 20.38
N GLU A 43 -26.44 -31.17 19.72
CA GLU A 43 -26.68 -29.73 19.89
C GLU A 43 -27.72 -29.20 18.89
N LYS A 44 -28.06 -29.97 17.85
CA LYS A 44 -28.95 -29.57 16.73
C LYS A 44 -28.48 -28.28 16.02
N LEU A 45 -27.19 -27.98 16.08
CA LEU A 45 -26.56 -26.82 15.45
C LEU A 45 -25.60 -27.22 14.33
N PRO A 46 -25.42 -26.36 13.31
CA PRO A 46 -24.50 -26.59 12.20
C PRO A 46 -23.04 -26.58 12.68
N ILE A 47 -22.20 -27.34 11.97
CA ILE A 47 -20.75 -27.38 12.16
C ILE A 47 -20.12 -26.50 11.10
N VAL A 48 -19.22 -25.63 11.55
CA VAL A 48 -18.49 -24.71 10.69
C VAL A 48 -17.26 -25.42 10.13
N ILE A 49 -17.05 -25.28 8.82
CA ILE A 49 -15.81 -25.75 8.17
C ILE A 49 -14.65 -24.84 8.53
N TYR A 50 -13.44 -25.38 8.50
CA TYR A 50 -12.22 -24.69 8.94
C TYR A 50 -12.04 -23.34 8.22
N GLU A 51 -12.27 -23.33 6.91
CA GLU A 51 -12.11 -22.20 6.01
C GLU A 51 -13.04 -21.03 6.38
N ASN A 52 -14.20 -21.32 6.97
CA ASN A 52 -15.22 -20.32 7.34
C ASN A 52 -15.20 -19.98 8.84
N LEU A 53 -14.35 -20.63 9.63
CA LEU A 53 -14.35 -20.49 11.10
C LEU A 53 -14.06 -19.05 11.53
N PHE A 54 -13.06 -18.42 10.92
CA PHE A 54 -12.70 -17.04 11.23
C PHE A 54 -13.84 -16.07 10.92
N GLN A 55 -14.37 -16.12 9.70
CA GLN A 55 -15.48 -15.28 9.27
C GLN A 55 -16.71 -15.49 10.18
N THR A 56 -16.99 -16.73 10.57
CA THR A 56 -18.12 -17.04 11.45
C THR A 56 -17.98 -16.41 12.84
N ILE A 57 -16.77 -16.49 13.43
CA ILE A 57 -16.53 -15.85 14.74
C ILE A 57 -16.55 -14.32 14.60
N ASP A 58 -15.99 -13.78 13.51
CA ASP A 58 -16.01 -12.35 13.21
C ASP A 58 -17.45 -11.82 13.07
N GLU A 59 -18.30 -12.49 12.30
CA GLU A 59 -19.71 -12.16 12.16
C GLU A 59 -20.43 -12.19 13.51
N CYS A 60 -20.20 -13.22 14.34
CA CYS A 60 -20.77 -13.29 15.69
C CYS A 60 -20.25 -12.17 16.60
N HIS A 61 -18.96 -11.83 16.50
CA HIS A 61 -18.32 -10.80 17.31
C HIS A 61 -18.80 -9.38 16.92
N ASN A 62 -18.98 -9.15 15.63
CA ASN A 62 -19.55 -7.93 15.06
C ASN A 62 -21.04 -7.80 15.41
N ALA A 63 -21.80 -8.90 15.35
CA ALA A 63 -23.22 -8.92 15.71
C ALA A 63 -23.47 -8.55 17.18
N VAL A 64 -22.54 -8.89 18.09
CA VAL A 64 -22.60 -8.45 19.49
C VAL A 64 -21.91 -7.11 19.74
N GLY A 65 -21.49 -6.37 18.70
CA GLY A 65 -20.91 -5.04 18.83
C GLY A 65 -19.60 -5.00 19.63
N HIS A 66 -18.73 -6.00 19.48
CA HIS A 66 -17.45 -6.09 20.19
C HIS A 66 -17.56 -6.09 21.74
N LEU A 67 -18.69 -6.55 22.30
CA LEU A 67 -18.94 -6.58 23.76
C LEU A 67 -18.13 -7.65 24.55
N GLY A 68 -17.02 -8.13 23.98
CA GLY A 68 -16.07 -9.01 24.64
C GLY A 68 -16.40 -10.51 24.56
N ARG A 69 -15.60 -11.30 25.29
CA ARG A 69 -15.55 -12.77 25.21
C ARG A 69 -16.87 -13.44 25.48
N ASP A 70 -17.48 -13.14 26.61
CA ASP A 70 -18.61 -13.93 27.11
C ASP A 70 -19.87 -13.73 26.24
N LYS A 71 -20.06 -12.52 25.70
CA LYS A 71 -21.16 -12.24 24.75
C LYS A 71 -20.93 -12.89 23.39
N THR A 72 -19.69 -12.82 22.88
CA THR A 72 -19.32 -13.49 21.62
C THR A 72 -19.46 -15.00 21.74
N TRP A 73 -19.07 -15.58 22.88
CA TRP A 73 -19.26 -17.01 23.17
C TRP A 73 -20.71 -17.43 23.19
N HIS A 74 -21.58 -16.66 23.85
CA HIS A 74 -23.02 -16.95 23.83
C HIS A 74 -23.57 -16.88 22.40
N GLU A 75 -23.17 -15.90 21.61
CA GLU A 75 -23.66 -15.76 20.24
C GLU A 75 -23.19 -16.89 19.32
N VAL A 76 -21.94 -17.30 19.46
CA VAL A 76 -21.41 -18.47 18.74
C VAL A 76 -22.12 -19.74 19.17
N LYS A 77 -22.32 -19.98 20.48
CA LYS A 77 -23.02 -21.16 20.99
C LYS A 77 -24.51 -21.20 20.68
N ARG A 78 -25.11 -20.04 20.40
CA ARG A 78 -26.49 -19.94 19.91
C ARG A 78 -26.63 -20.42 18.46
N ARG A 79 -25.59 -20.24 17.63
CA ARG A 79 -25.66 -20.45 16.18
C ARG A 79 -24.90 -21.68 15.67
N TYR A 80 -23.84 -22.11 16.36
CA TYR A 80 -22.90 -23.11 15.85
C TYR A 80 -22.44 -24.11 16.90
N SER A 81 -22.15 -25.33 16.46
CA SER A 81 -21.57 -26.40 17.27
C SER A 81 -20.05 -26.50 17.08
N GLN A 82 -19.36 -27.15 18.02
CA GLN A 82 -17.93 -27.51 17.94
C GLN A 82 -16.90 -26.36 17.87
N ILE A 83 -17.31 -25.10 18.09
CA ILE A 83 -16.37 -24.00 18.33
C ILE A 83 -16.04 -23.94 19.83
N SER A 84 -14.75 -23.84 20.17
CA SER A 84 -14.26 -23.83 21.55
C SER A 84 -14.14 -22.40 22.11
N LEU A 85 -14.21 -22.27 23.44
CA LEU A 85 -14.10 -20.97 24.11
C LEU A 85 -12.69 -20.35 23.91
N GLU A 86 -11.66 -21.20 23.81
CA GLU A 86 -10.29 -20.77 23.57
C GLU A 86 -10.11 -20.15 22.18
N MET A 87 -10.80 -20.66 21.15
CA MET A 87 -10.81 -20.06 19.81
C MET A 87 -11.41 -18.65 19.83
N ILE A 88 -12.48 -18.44 20.61
CA ILE A 88 -13.12 -17.12 20.73
C ILE A 88 -12.25 -16.15 21.55
N LYS A 89 -11.69 -16.62 22.68
CA LYS A 89 -10.74 -15.84 23.49
C LYS A 89 -9.60 -15.31 22.63
N LEU A 90 -9.02 -16.19 21.83
CA LEU A 90 -7.94 -15.84 20.92
C LEU A 90 -8.41 -14.85 19.85
N PHE A 91 -9.51 -15.12 19.16
CA PHE A 91 -10.03 -14.23 18.12
C PHE A 91 -10.18 -12.79 18.65
N ILE A 92 -10.75 -12.64 19.84
CA ILE A 92 -10.96 -11.33 20.48
C ILE A 92 -9.64 -10.69 20.90
N SER A 93 -8.64 -11.48 21.30
CA SER A 93 -7.29 -10.96 21.59
C SER A 93 -6.58 -10.42 20.34
N LEU A 94 -6.95 -10.92 19.15
CA LEU A 94 -6.43 -10.49 17.85
C LEU A 94 -7.30 -9.42 17.17
N CYS A 95 -8.43 -9.05 17.76
CA CYS A 95 -9.33 -8.04 17.21
C CYS A 95 -8.78 -6.63 17.45
N ASP A 96 -8.47 -5.92 16.38
CA ASP A 96 -7.88 -4.57 16.43
C ASP A 96 -8.78 -3.55 17.16
N GLN A 97 -10.10 -3.68 17.03
CA GLN A 97 -11.09 -2.81 17.71
C GLN A 97 -11.16 -3.07 19.23
N CYS A 98 -11.03 -4.33 19.66
CA CYS A 98 -11.01 -4.66 21.09
C CYS A 98 -9.64 -4.35 21.72
N ALA A 99 -8.55 -4.48 20.97
CA ALA A 99 -7.20 -4.16 21.44
C ALA A 99 -7.03 -2.66 21.73
N SER A 100 -7.60 -1.81 20.88
CA SER A 100 -7.52 -0.34 20.99
C SER A 100 -8.38 0.27 22.12
N ARG A 101 -9.40 -0.43 22.62
CA ARG A 101 -10.29 0.05 23.69
C ARG A 101 -9.81 -0.25 25.12
N ARG A 102 -8.70 -0.95 25.31
CA ARG A 102 -8.19 -1.28 26.66
C ARG A 102 -7.51 -0.05 27.28
N VAL A 103 -8.17 0.56 28.26
CA VAL A 103 -7.58 1.54 29.17
C VAL A 103 -6.71 0.78 30.18
N PHE A 104 -5.39 0.97 30.16
CA PHE A 104 -4.47 0.33 31.11
C PHE A 104 -4.37 1.17 32.41
N PRO A 105 -4.63 0.61 33.60
CA PRO A 105 -4.11 1.17 34.85
C PRO A 105 -2.64 0.77 35.01
N ASN A 106 -1.74 1.75 34.91
CA ASN A 106 -0.28 1.75 35.14
C ASN A 106 0.59 0.68 34.44
N PRO A 107 1.78 1.07 33.93
CA PRO A 107 2.52 0.28 32.97
C PRO A 107 3.35 -0.80 33.65
N VAL A 108 2.91 -2.06 33.57
CA VAL A 108 3.89 -3.15 33.47
C VAL A 108 4.29 -3.19 32.00
N VAL A 109 5.54 -2.78 31.74
CA VAL A 109 6.26 -2.75 30.48
C VAL A 109 5.71 -3.77 29.47
N GLY A 110 4.83 -3.30 28.59
CA GLY A 110 4.33 -4.06 27.46
C GLY A 110 5.41 -4.14 26.39
N LYS A 111 6.25 -5.17 26.47
CA LYS A 111 7.11 -5.57 25.36
C LYS A 111 6.23 -5.83 24.12
N PRO A 112 6.74 -5.55 22.90
CA PRO A 112 6.01 -5.78 21.66
C PRO A 112 5.58 -7.25 21.54
N ILE A 113 4.48 -7.44 20.82
CA ILE A 113 3.90 -8.74 20.47
C ILE A 113 4.92 -9.46 19.55
N ILE A 114 5.82 -10.22 20.19
CA ILE A 114 6.83 -11.15 19.66
C ILE A 114 7.87 -10.49 18.72
N ASP A 115 9.05 -10.23 19.29
CA ASP A 115 10.32 -9.98 18.57
C ASP A 115 11.01 -11.33 18.28
N MET A 116 11.92 -11.41 17.31
CA MET A 116 12.70 -12.62 17.01
C MET A 116 13.57 -13.06 18.19
N SER A 117 13.99 -12.12 19.06
CA SER A 117 14.58 -12.45 20.36
C SER A 117 13.65 -13.38 21.16
N THR A 118 12.34 -13.16 21.09
CA THR A 118 11.32 -13.95 21.81
C THR A 118 11.12 -15.33 21.19
N LEU A 119 11.18 -15.48 19.86
CA LEU A 119 11.10 -16.79 19.17
C LEU A 119 12.39 -17.60 19.35
N HIS A 120 13.56 -16.95 19.38
CA HIS A 120 14.84 -17.59 19.64
C HIS A 120 15.03 -17.95 21.13
N GLU A 121 14.51 -17.14 22.06
CA GLU A 121 14.44 -17.42 23.51
C GLU A 121 13.44 -18.54 23.83
N LEU A 122 12.31 -18.63 23.14
CA LEU A 122 11.34 -19.74 23.25
C LEU A 122 11.95 -21.10 22.88
N ASN A 123 13.05 -21.11 22.11
CA ASN A 123 13.68 -22.34 21.62
C ASN A 123 14.88 -22.80 22.46
N MET A 124 15.39 -21.97 23.40
CA MET A 124 16.65 -22.29 24.11
C MET A 124 16.57 -22.31 25.64
N ASN A 125 15.46 -21.95 26.28
CA ASN A 125 15.37 -22.03 27.75
C ASN A 125 14.11 -22.78 28.23
N ASN A 126 14.35 -23.91 28.90
CA ASN A 126 13.39 -24.48 29.83
C ASN A 126 13.13 -23.47 30.96
N LEU A 127 11.84 -23.15 31.14
CA LEU A 127 11.20 -22.65 32.37
C LEU A 127 11.46 -21.19 32.77
N ASN A 128 10.44 -20.34 32.60
CA ASN A 128 9.81 -19.71 33.76
C ASN A 128 8.37 -19.22 33.49
N LYS A 129 7.58 -19.27 34.57
CA LYS A 129 6.11 -19.22 34.66
C LYS A 129 5.43 -18.09 33.86
N ASN A 130 4.37 -18.46 33.14
CA ASN A 130 3.30 -17.64 32.52
C ASN A 130 3.33 -17.31 31.01
N ASN A 131 4.11 -18.00 30.17
CA ASN A 131 4.03 -17.81 28.72
C ASN A 131 3.53 -19.08 28.00
N LEU A 132 2.47 -18.94 27.18
CA LEU A 132 1.97 -19.98 26.28
C LEU A 132 3.11 -20.48 25.37
N ASN A 133 3.35 -21.79 25.34
CA ASN A 133 4.31 -22.37 24.41
C ASN A 133 3.70 -22.34 22.99
N ILE A 134 4.46 -21.87 22.00
CA ILE A 134 4.01 -21.84 20.59
C ILE A 134 3.62 -23.23 20.08
N LEU A 135 4.22 -24.29 20.64
CA LEU A 135 3.88 -25.68 20.35
C LEU A 135 2.51 -26.10 20.90
N ASP A 136 1.96 -25.39 21.87
CA ASP A 136 0.64 -25.66 22.45
C ASP A 136 -0.48 -24.95 21.69
N LEU A 137 -0.15 -24.00 20.80
CA LEU A 137 -1.13 -23.30 19.98
C LEU A 137 -1.65 -24.23 18.89
N PRO A 138 -2.98 -24.27 18.63
CA PRO A 138 -3.57 -24.94 17.47
C PRO A 138 -2.98 -24.47 16.12
N ASN A 139 -3.07 -25.33 15.10
CA ASN A 139 -2.51 -25.07 13.76
C ASN A 139 -3.10 -23.79 13.13
N GLU A 140 -4.37 -23.55 13.42
CA GLU A 140 -5.17 -22.37 13.06
C GLU A 140 -4.46 -21.08 13.47
N ILE A 141 -3.99 -21.04 14.71
CA ILE A 141 -3.35 -19.87 15.30
C ILE A 141 -1.97 -19.67 14.69
N LEU A 142 -1.21 -20.76 14.57
CA LEU A 142 0.12 -20.74 13.99
C LEU A 142 0.08 -20.26 12.54
N PHE A 143 -0.92 -20.69 11.77
CA PHE A 143 -1.10 -20.26 10.40
C PHE A 143 -1.42 -18.76 10.29
N ILE A 144 -2.32 -18.24 11.14
CA ILE A 144 -2.62 -16.80 11.21
C ILE A 144 -1.38 -15.99 11.62
N ILE A 145 -0.61 -16.49 12.59
CA ILE A 145 0.65 -15.88 13.00
C ILE A 145 1.63 -15.85 11.83
N PHE A 146 1.84 -16.98 11.14
CA PHE A 146 2.75 -17.07 10.01
C PHE A 146 2.34 -16.15 8.86
N GLN A 147 1.05 -15.99 8.60
CA GLN A 147 0.54 -15.03 7.60
C GLN A 147 0.81 -13.56 7.96
N LYS A 148 0.97 -13.24 9.24
CA LYS A 148 1.35 -11.89 9.69
C LYS A 148 2.86 -11.68 9.77
N LEU A 149 3.64 -12.76 9.73
CA LEU A 149 5.10 -12.72 9.76
C LEU A 149 5.68 -12.74 8.34
N ASN A 150 6.93 -12.28 8.21
CA ASN A 150 7.64 -12.39 6.95
C ASN A 150 7.98 -13.87 6.64
N ILE A 151 7.69 -14.29 5.41
CA ILE A 151 7.83 -15.68 4.96
C ILE A 151 9.29 -16.18 4.98
N VAL A 152 10.28 -15.34 4.64
CA VAL A 152 11.70 -15.69 4.71
C VAL A 152 12.07 -16.07 6.14
N ASN A 153 11.64 -15.25 7.11
CA ASN A 153 11.94 -15.48 8.52
C ASN A 153 11.27 -16.75 9.03
N VAL A 154 10.02 -17.00 8.65
CA VAL A 154 9.29 -18.23 9.00
C VAL A 154 9.97 -19.46 8.40
N LEU A 155 10.33 -19.41 7.11
CA LEU A 155 10.98 -20.53 6.44
C LEU A 155 12.37 -20.82 7.03
N TYR A 156 13.19 -19.79 7.20
CA TYR A 156 14.53 -19.94 7.77
C TYR A 156 14.51 -20.52 9.19
N SER A 157 13.59 -20.02 10.02
CA SER A 157 13.58 -20.28 11.46
C SER A 157 12.80 -21.53 11.86
N LEU A 158 11.80 -21.95 11.09
CA LEU A 158 10.89 -23.03 11.50
C LEU A 158 10.98 -24.29 10.65
N VAL A 159 11.47 -24.19 9.41
CA VAL A 159 11.64 -25.38 8.55
C VAL A 159 12.80 -26.23 9.10
N ASP A 160 12.54 -27.54 9.16
CA ASP A 160 13.40 -28.56 9.75
C ASP A 160 13.60 -28.46 11.27
N VAL A 161 12.85 -27.57 11.94
CA VAL A 161 12.83 -27.50 13.42
C VAL A 161 11.81 -28.48 13.99
N ASN A 162 10.63 -28.61 13.39
CA ASN A 162 9.59 -29.52 13.84
C ASN A 162 8.70 -29.95 12.67
N ARG A 163 8.38 -31.25 12.58
CA ARG A 163 7.47 -31.81 11.56
C ARG A 163 6.11 -31.11 11.49
N ARG A 164 5.61 -30.59 12.62
CA ARG A 164 4.36 -29.82 12.69
C ARG A 164 4.51 -28.46 12.02
N PHE A 165 5.61 -27.76 12.27
CA PHE A 165 5.90 -26.49 11.60
C PHE A 165 6.20 -26.68 10.13
N ASP A 166 6.91 -27.74 9.74
CA ASP A 166 7.11 -28.07 8.33
C ASP A 166 5.79 -28.21 7.58
N ARG A 167 4.81 -28.91 8.18
CA ARG A 167 3.47 -29.05 7.56
C ARG A 167 2.74 -27.72 7.36
N LEU A 168 3.02 -26.71 8.19
CA LEU A 168 2.35 -25.41 8.14
C LEU A 168 3.13 -24.40 7.28
N ALA A 169 4.43 -24.30 7.51
CA ALA A 169 5.34 -23.42 6.78
C ALA A 169 5.54 -23.86 5.33
N LEU A 170 5.39 -25.17 5.04
CA LEU A 170 5.45 -25.71 3.68
C LEU A 170 4.06 -25.94 3.06
N ASP A 171 2.99 -25.43 3.69
CA ASP A 171 1.64 -25.56 3.16
C ASP A 171 1.46 -24.74 1.87
N SER A 172 0.80 -25.34 0.88
CA SER A 172 0.58 -24.72 -0.43
C SER A 172 -0.18 -23.39 -0.35
N LEU A 173 -1.05 -23.19 0.64
CA LEU A 173 -1.78 -21.94 0.81
C LEU A 173 -0.88 -20.81 1.31
N TYR A 174 0.19 -21.14 2.04
CA TYR A 174 1.16 -20.18 2.55
C TYR A 174 2.23 -19.84 1.51
N ILE A 175 2.71 -20.85 0.77
CA ILE A 175 3.88 -20.72 -0.13
C ILE A 175 3.56 -20.16 -1.51
N ARG A 176 2.28 -20.17 -1.94
CA ARG A 176 1.87 -19.63 -3.25
C ARG A 176 2.42 -18.23 -3.55
N VAL A 177 2.60 -17.41 -2.51
CA VAL A 177 3.19 -16.07 -2.61
C VAL A 177 4.46 -16.03 -1.78
N LEU A 178 5.60 -15.95 -2.46
CA LEU A 178 6.91 -15.90 -1.82
C LEU A 178 7.52 -14.50 -2.00
N ASP A 179 7.81 -13.84 -0.89
CA ASP A 179 8.42 -12.51 -0.85
C ASP A 179 9.82 -12.56 -0.24
N MET A 180 10.84 -12.42 -1.08
CA MET A 180 12.27 -12.51 -0.75
C MET A 180 12.93 -11.13 -0.56
N THR A 181 12.15 -10.07 -0.32
CA THR A 181 12.66 -8.68 -0.20
C THR A 181 13.32 -8.34 1.14
N ILE A 182 13.00 -9.05 2.22
CA ILE A 182 13.47 -8.67 3.57
C ILE A 182 14.93 -9.06 3.86
N ILE A 183 15.58 -9.80 2.96
CA ILE A 183 17.00 -10.19 3.13
C ILE A 183 17.92 -8.95 3.15
N THR A 184 17.46 -7.80 2.67
CA THR A 184 18.20 -6.55 2.52
C THR A 184 17.75 -5.43 3.45
N THR A 185 16.55 -5.47 4.05
CA THR A 185 16.13 -4.48 5.06
C THR A 185 16.90 -4.58 6.38
N MET A 186 17.73 -5.61 6.54
CA MET A 186 18.70 -5.73 7.64
C MET A 186 20.05 -5.03 7.35
N ASN A 187 20.26 -4.48 6.15
CA ASN A 187 21.47 -3.72 5.82
C ASN A 187 21.12 -2.29 5.42
N SER A 188 21.62 -1.34 6.21
CA SER A 188 21.78 0.05 5.80
C SER A 188 22.63 0.10 4.52
N LEU A 189 22.40 1.14 3.70
CA LEU A 189 22.93 1.31 2.35
C LEU A 189 24.47 1.38 2.19
N TYR A 190 25.26 0.93 3.16
CA TYR A 190 26.73 1.04 3.10
C TYR A 190 27.55 -0.16 3.58
N ASP A 191 26.99 -1.22 4.16
CA ASP A 191 27.80 -2.38 4.53
C ASP A 191 27.65 -3.53 3.54
N GLN A 192 28.71 -3.73 2.75
CA GLN A 192 28.94 -5.01 2.09
C GLN A 192 29.10 -6.06 3.19
N THR A 193 28.26 -7.08 3.16
CA THR A 193 28.45 -8.39 3.82
C THR A 193 28.35 -8.41 5.34
N SER A 194 27.13 -8.34 5.89
CA SER A 194 26.86 -9.05 7.14
C SER A 194 26.74 -10.56 6.84
N SER A 195 27.52 -11.39 7.54
CA SER A 195 27.66 -12.82 7.26
C SER A 195 26.37 -13.64 7.46
N THR A 196 25.40 -13.11 8.21
CA THR A 196 24.17 -13.80 8.60
C THR A 196 23.11 -13.80 7.50
N ASP A 197 22.98 -12.70 6.74
CA ASP A 197 21.94 -12.60 5.70
C ASP A 197 22.27 -13.48 4.49
N ALA A 198 23.55 -13.58 4.14
CA ALA A 198 24.04 -14.50 3.12
C ALA A 198 23.81 -15.97 3.53
N GLN A 199 23.97 -16.30 4.81
CA GLN A 199 23.68 -17.65 5.34
C GLN A 199 22.18 -17.96 5.31
N VAL A 200 21.33 -16.98 5.64
CA VAL A 200 19.87 -17.12 5.54
C VAL A 200 19.47 -17.39 4.10
N LEU A 201 19.94 -16.58 3.15
CA LEU A 201 19.66 -16.73 1.74
C LEU A 201 20.18 -18.07 1.20
N SER A 202 21.44 -18.43 1.49
CA SER A 202 22.03 -19.71 1.07
C SER A 202 21.23 -20.90 1.61
N LYS A 203 20.87 -20.92 2.91
CA LYS A 203 20.06 -22.01 3.48
C LYS A 203 18.70 -22.13 2.78
N ILE A 204 18.02 -21.01 2.53
CA ILE A 204 16.72 -21.01 1.85
C ILE A 204 16.88 -21.54 0.42
N CYS A 205 17.86 -21.01 -0.33
CA CYS A 205 18.09 -21.40 -1.72
C CYS A 205 18.53 -22.85 -1.88
N GLU A 206 19.39 -23.36 -1.02
CA GLU A 206 19.95 -24.71 -1.16
C GLU A 206 19.03 -25.79 -0.59
N LYS A 207 18.28 -25.51 0.49
CA LYS A 207 17.52 -26.54 1.21
C LYS A 207 16.01 -26.40 1.09
N ILE A 208 15.49 -25.18 1.01
CA ILE A 208 14.05 -24.93 1.13
C ILE A 208 13.42 -24.75 -0.25
N LEU A 209 13.94 -23.86 -1.10
CA LEU A 209 13.40 -23.60 -2.45
C LEU A 209 13.25 -24.88 -3.29
N PRO A 210 14.22 -25.82 -3.31
CA PRO A 210 14.07 -27.08 -4.04
C PRO A 210 12.92 -27.97 -3.54
N ARG A 211 12.41 -27.75 -2.33
CA ARG A 211 11.26 -28.50 -1.78
C ARG A 211 9.92 -27.86 -2.15
N ILE A 212 9.90 -26.56 -2.45
CA ILE A 212 8.66 -25.77 -2.53
C ILE A 212 8.41 -25.10 -3.88
N HIS A 213 9.42 -25.07 -4.77
CA HIS A 213 9.37 -24.33 -6.04
C HIS A 213 8.16 -24.66 -6.92
N HIS A 214 7.66 -25.89 -6.90
CA HIS A 214 6.50 -26.34 -7.67
C HIS A 214 5.16 -25.77 -7.18
N GLN A 215 5.13 -25.13 -6.01
CA GLN A 215 3.94 -24.52 -5.42
C GLN A 215 3.95 -22.99 -5.51
N VAL A 216 5.09 -22.40 -5.85
CA VAL A 216 5.27 -20.94 -5.91
C VAL A 216 4.62 -20.41 -7.18
N GLN A 217 3.64 -19.54 -7.01
CA GLN A 217 2.86 -18.93 -8.11
C GLN A 217 3.17 -17.46 -8.30
N LYS A 218 3.52 -16.76 -7.21
CA LYS A 218 3.94 -15.37 -7.20
C LYS A 218 5.27 -15.25 -6.47
N LEU A 219 6.23 -14.61 -7.10
CA LEU A 219 7.56 -14.41 -6.55
C LEU A 219 7.90 -12.92 -6.53
N THR A 220 8.35 -12.43 -5.38
CA THR A 220 8.91 -11.08 -5.21
C THR A 220 10.38 -11.21 -4.83
N VAL A 221 11.26 -10.53 -5.56
CA VAL A 221 12.71 -10.57 -5.36
C VAL A 221 13.30 -9.17 -5.46
N GLU A 222 14.42 -8.96 -4.79
CA GLU A 222 15.23 -7.74 -4.91
C GLU A 222 16.52 -8.01 -5.68
N GLN A 223 17.20 -6.93 -6.05
CA GLN A 223 18.45 -6.95 -6.81
C GLN A 223 19.47 -7.98 -6.33
N TYR A 224 19.65 -8.12 -5.01
CA TYR A 224 20.67 -8.97 -4.42
C TYR A 224 20.24 -10.44 -4.31
N SER A 225 18.95 -10.72 -4.15
CA SER A 225 18.44 -12.09 -3.97
C SER A 225 18.03 -12.75 -5.29
N MET A 226 17.71 -11.97 -6.32
CA MET A 226 17.11 -12.46 -7.56
C MET A 226 17.88 -13.63 -8.17
N LYS A 227 19.19 -13.47 -8.43
CA LYS A 227 19.97 -14.52 -9.08
C LYS A 227 19.99 -15.81 -8.27
N HIS A 228 20.29 -15.72 -6.97
CA HIS A 228 20.30 -16.88 -6.08
C HIS A 228 18.95 -17.59 -6.02
N VAL A 229 17.84 -16.86 -6.02
CA VAL A 229 16.49 -17.42 -5.94
C VAL A 229 16.07 -18.06 -7.26
N LEU A 230 16.37 -17.43 -8.39
CA LEU A 230 16.04 -17.97 -9.71
C LEU A 230 16.91 -19.18 -10.09
N ASP A 231 18.18 -19.18 -9.68
CA ASP A 231 19.11 -20.30 -9.94
C ASP A 231 18.82 -21.51 -9.02
N ALA A 232 18.17 -21.29 -7.87
CA ALA A 232 17.94 -22.34 -6.87
C ALA A 232 17.00 -23.45 -7.33
N ALA A 233 16.02 -23.14 -8.20
CA ALA A 233 15.03 -24.10 -8.64
C ALA A 233 14.32 -23.64 -9.92
N ASN A 234 13.67 -24.59 -10.61
CA ASN A 234 12.75 -24.28 -11.71
C ASN A 234 11.34 -24.04 -11.15
N TYR A 235 10.70 -22.91 -11.45
CA TYR A 235 9.38 -22.58 -10.90
C TYR A 235 8.26 -22.78 -11.95
N PRO A 236 7.72 -24.01 -12.14
CA PRO A 236 6.81 -24.32 -13.25
C PRO A 236 5.44 -23.63 -13.18
N GLU A 237 4.99 -23.28 -11.96
CA GLU A 237 3.68 -22.66 -11.72
C GLU A 237 3.77 -21.12 -11.60
N LEU A 238 4.95 -20.54 -11.84
CA LEU A 238 5.20 -19.12 -11.65
C LEU A 238 4.59 -18.31 -12.79
N TYR A 239 3.48 -17.62 -12.51
CA TYR A 239 2.84 -16.73 -13.47
C TYR A 239 3.05 -15.24 -13.13
N SER A 240 3.48 -14.92 -11.91
CA SER A 240 3.66 -13.55 -11.42
C SER A 240 5.06 -13.32 -10.86
N LEU A 241 5.76 -12.31 -11.37
CA LEU A 241 7.09 -11.90 -10.92
C LEU A 241 7.10 -10.42 -10.52
N SER A 242 7.66 -10.11 -9.35
CA SER A 242 7.86 -8.74 -8.87
C SER A 242 9.35 -8.50 -8.63
N LEU A 243 9.94 -7.61 -9.43
CA LEU A 243 11.33 -7.16 -9.31
C LEU A 243 11.33 -5.83 -8.57
N ILE A 244 11.67 -5.83 -7.28
CA ILE A 244 11.57 -4.64 -6.43
C ILE A 244 12.95 -4.09 -6.12
N ASN A 245 13.05 -2.76 -5.96
CA ASN A 245 14.28 -2.13 -5.47
C ASN A 245 15.50 -2.42 -6.36
N PHE A 246 15.35 -2.31 -7.68
CA PHE A 246 16.45 -2.50 -8.62
C PHE A 246 17.08 -1.17 -9.03
N GLN A 247 18.40 -1.10 -9.05
CA GLN A 247 19.11 -0.08 -9.83
C GLN A 247 18.96 -0.39 -11.33
N LYS A 248 18.70 0.66 -12.12
CA LYS A 248 18.43 0.54 -13.57
C LYS A 248 19.55 -0.18 -14.33
N GLU A 249 20.82 0.11 -14.05
CA GLU A 249 21.95 -0.53 -14.73
C GLU A 249 22.00 -2.04 -14.48
N ILE A 250 21.70 -2.45 -13.25
CA ILE A 250 21.77 -3.85 -12.81
C ILE A 250 20.59 -4.63 -13.39
N LEU A 251 19.37 -4.06 -13.35
CA LEU A 251 18.21 -4.69 -13.97
C LEU A 251 18.41 -4.87 -15.49
N TYR A 252 18.93 -3.86 -16.18
CA TYR A 252 19.21 -3.96 -17.61
C TYR A 252 20.20 -5.09 -17.93
N LYS A 253 21.28 -5.20 -17.14
CA LYS A 253 22.25 -6.28 -17.27
C LYS A 253 21.59 -7.64 -17.11
N HIS A 254 20.79 -7.84 -16.06
CA HIS A 254 20.07 -9.09 -15.85
C HIS A 254 19.11 -9.43 -16.99
N LEU A 255 18.33 -8.46 -17.47
CA LEU A 255 17.40 -8.69 -18.59
C LEU A 255 18.11 -9.04 -19.91
N THR A 256 19.37 -8.63 -20.07
CA THR A 256 20.18 -8.90 -21.26
C THR A 256 20.90 -10.25 -21.15
N ASP A 257 21.56 -10.47 -20.02
CA ASP A 257 22.57 -11.53 -19.84
C ASP A 257 22.01 -12.79 -19.14
N ASP A 258 20.96 -12.66 -18.33
CA ASP A 258 20.45 -13.77 -17.52
C ASP A 258 19.48 -14.65 -18.31
N LEU A 259 19.99 -15.80 -18.76
CA LEU A 259 19.22 -16.75 -19.58
C LEU A 259 18.01 -17.33 -18.84
N ILE A 260 18.10 -17.54 -17.52
CA ILE A 260 17.02 -18.12 -16.72
C ILE A 260 15.89 -17.11 -16.58
N LEU A 261 16.22 -15.87 -16.23
CA LEU A 261 15.23 -14.79 -16.15
C LEU A 261 14.51 -14.61 -17.49
N ARG A 262 15.25 -14.58 -18.60
CA ARG A 262 14.66 -14.44 -19.95
C ARG A 262 13.75 -15.61 -20.32
N ASP A 263 14.11 -16.83 -19.95
CA ASP A 263 13.28 -18.01 -20.18
C ASP A 263 11.95 -17.93 -19.40
N ILE A 264 12.03 -17.58 -18.11
CA ILE A 264 10.86 -17.39 -17.23
C ILE A 264 9.94 -16.30 -17.80
N LEU A 265 10.50 -15.13 -18.11
CA LEU A 265 9.75 -13.98 -18.65
C LEU A 265 9.05 -14.30 -19.98
N SER A 266 9.71 -15.06 -20.87
CA SER A 266 9.18 -15.35 -22.20
C SER A 266 8.14 -16.47 -22.23
N LYS A 267 8.25 -17.46 -21.33
CA LYS A 267 7.38 -18.65 -21.36
C LYS A 267 6.21 -18.61 -20.38
N GLN A 268 6.40 -18.06 -19.19
CA GLN A 268 5.53 -18.33 -18.03
C GLN A 268 4.83 -17.07 -17.49
N ILE A 269 5.52 -15.92 -17.50
CA ILE A 269 5.02 -14.72 -16.82
C ILE A 269 3.86 -14.06 -17.57
N THR A 270 2.76 -13.88 -16.84
CA THR A 270 1.57 -13.13 -17.27
C THR A 270 1.38 -11.85 -16.45
N HIS A 271 1.95 -11.78 -15.25
CA HIS A 271 1.89 -10.62 -14.36
C HIS A 271 3.31 -10.19 -13.98
N LEU A 272 3.70 -8.99 -14.37
CA LEU A 272 5.03 -8.45 -14.09
C LEU A 272 4.92 -7.12 -13.34
N ASN A 273 5.61 -7.03 -12.21
CA ASN A 273 5.78 -5.80 -11.47
C ASN A 273 7.27 -5.45 -11.41
N ILE A 274 7.62 -4.21 -11.71
CA ILE A 274 8.99 -3.73 -11.70
C ILE A 274 9.02 -2.42 -10.96
N ASP A 275 9.92 -2.32 -9.99
CA ASP A 275 10.17 -1.12 -9.21
C ASP A 275 11.67 -0.79 -9.24
N ILE A 276 11.98 0.35 -9.86
CA ILE A 276 13.34 0.82 -10.10
C ILE A 276 13.65 1.94 -9.10
N LYS A 277 14.76 1.80 -8.36
CA LYS A 277 15.32 2.89 -7.57
C LYS A 277 16.16 3.81 -8.46
N ASN A 278 15.81 5.09 -8.45
CA ASN A 278 16.63 6.13 -9.06
C ASN A 278 17.16 7.07 -7.95
N PRO A 279 18.43 6.95 -7.53
CA PRO A 279 19.05 7.95 -6.69
C PRO A 279 19.23 9.21 -7.53
N ALA A 280 18.44 10.25 -7.23
CA ALA A 280 18.51 11.62 -7.72
C ALA A 280 19.37 11.88 -8.98
N GLY A 281 18.70 12.23 -10.09
CA GLY A 281 19.35 12.96 -11.19
C GLY A 281 19.25 12.30 -12.55
N TYR A 282 18.54 13.00 -13.45
CA TYR A 282 18.53 12.94 -14.91
C TYR A 282 18.39 11.58 -15.64
N TYR A 283 17.78 11.69 -16.83
CA TYR A 283 17.64 10.73 -17.91
C TYR A 283 18.54 9.48 -17.83
N SER A 284 17.93 8.30 -18.00
CA SER A 284 18.69 7.10 -18.36
C SER A 284 18.05 6.40 -19.55
N SER A 285 18.75 6.40 -20.68
CA SER A 285 18.45 5.56 -21.85
C SER A 285 18.34 4.07 -21.46
N THR A 286 18.88 3.67 -20.32
CA THR A 286 18.79 2.32 -19.77
C THR A 286 17.36 1.95 -19.40
N ILE A 287 16.57 2.84 -18.78
CA ILE A 287 15.16 2.58 -18.41
C ILE A 287 14.34 2.28 -19.67
N LEU A 288 14.63 3.03 -20.75
CA LEU A 288 14.00 2.85 -22.06
C LEU A 288 14.30 1.46 -22.64
N LYS A 289 15.57 1.05 -22.59
CA LYS A 289 15.99 -0.27 -23.07
C LYS A 289 15.37 -1.39 -22.22
N ILE A 290 15.28 -1.22 -20.90
CA ILE A 290 14.61 -2.16 -20.00
C ILE A 290 13.16 -2.35 -20.43
N PHE A 291 12.40 -1.26 -20.60
CA PHE A 291 11.00 -1.33 -21.00
C PHE A 291 10.81 -2.04 -22.34
N GLY A 292 11.63 -1.71 -23.35
CA GLY A 292 11.62 -2.39 -24.65
C GLY A 292 11.95 -3.90 -24.54
N LEU A 293 12.96 -4.26 -23.75
CA LEU A 293 13.32 -5.66 -23.50
C LEU A 293 12.16 -6.42 -22.84
N ILE A 294 11.50 -5.86 -21.84
CA ILE A 294 10.35 -6.50 -21.19
C ILE A 294 9.23 -6.79 -22.19
N LEU A 295 8.86 -5.80 -23.01
CA LEU A 295 7.80 -5.96 -23.99
C LEU A 295 8.14 -7.00 -25.06
N SER A 296 9.40 -7.03 -25.51
CA SER A 296 9.85 -8.03 -26.48
C SER A 296 9.96 -9.45 -25.91
N LEU A 297 10.33 -9.59 -24.64
CA LEU A 297 10.47 -10.89 -23.98
C LEU A 297 9.10 -11.46 -23.58
N CYS A 298 8.22 -10.66 -22.98
CA CYS A 298 7.00 -11.13 -22.30
C CYS A 298 5.79 -11.20 -23.24
N LYS A 299 5.77 -12.14 -24.19
CA LYS A 299 4.68 -12.25 -25.18
C LYS A 299 3.31 -12.64 -24.62
N LYS A 300 3.25 -13.22 -23.42
CA LYS A 300 2.01 -13.63 -22.73
C LYS A 300 1.54 -12.64 -21.66
N LEU A 301 2.15 -11.47 -21.60
CA LEU A 301 1.90 -10.50 -20.53
C LEU A 301 0.45 -10.01 -20.56
N ILE A 302 -0.23 -10.13 -19.42
CA ILE A 302 -1.61 -9.67 -19.19
C ILE A 302 -1.60 -8.40 -18.34
N VAL A 303 -0.74 -8.36 -17.32
CA VAL A 303 -0.61 -7.23 -16.38
C VAL A 303 0.85 -6.79 -16.31
N LEU A 304 1.10 -5.51 -16.57
CA LEU A 304 2.39 -4.87 -16.36
C LEU A 304 2.23 -3.69 -15.40
N ASN A 305 2.98 -3.72 -14.30
CA ASN A 305 3.18 -2.58 -13.43
C ASN A 305 4.64 -2.14 -13.52
N PHE A 306 4.88 -0.92 -13.99
CA PHE A 306 6.20 -0.34 -14.11
C PHE A 306 6.29 0.91 -13.24
N CYS A 307 7.03 0.80 -12.14
CA CYS A 307 7.22 1.84 -11.15
C CYS A 307 8.66 2.37 -11.25
N ASP A 308 8.81 3.68 -11.45
CA ASP A 308 10.07 4.40 -11.29
C ASP A 308 9.91 5.43 -10.17
N MET A 309 10.84 5.44 -9.21
CA MET A 309 10.92 6.51 -8.22
C MET A 309 11.62 7.71 -8.89
N PHE A 310 10.91 8.83 -9.05
CA PHE A 310 11.39 10.12 -9.60
C PHE A 310 11.49 10.21 -11.14
N PRO A 311 10.37 10.52 -11.79
CA PRO A 311 10.31 10.94 -13.19
C PRO A 311 11.16 12.17 -13.53
N THR A 312 11.96 12.04 -14.60
CA THR A 312 12.58 13.18 -15.30
C THR A 312 12.13 13.23 -16.76
N ARG A 313 12.27 14.42 -17.35
CA ARG A 313 11.73 14.81 -18.66
C ARG A 313 12.22 13.87 -19.78
N THR A 314 11.38 13.77 -20.83
CA THR A 314 11.65 13.17 -22.16
C THR A 314 11.67 11.63 -22.27
N ILE A 315 10.48 11.02 -22.20
CA ILE A 315 10.19 9.66 -22.72
C ILE A 315 9.60 9.75 -24.17
N SER A 316 9.48 10.95 -24.75
CA SER A 316 8.80 11.20 -26.04
C SER A 316 9.44 10.53 -27.25
N THR A 317 10.73 10.17 -27.18
CA THR A 317 11.44 9.42 -28.22
C THR A 317 11.21 7.91 -28.12
N LEU A 318 10.80 7.39 -26.96
CA LEU A 318 10.64 5.96 -26.66
C LEU A 318 9.60 5.28 -27.55
N LEU A 319 8.41 5.87 -27.60
CA LEU A 319 7.25 5.25 -28.24
C LEU A 319 7.17 5.57 -29.72
N PHE A 320 7.83 6.64 -30.15
CA PHE A 320 8.10 6.87 -31.57
C PHE A 320 8.93 5.72 -32.17
N HIS A 321 9.93 5.20 -31.43
CA HIS A 321 10.71 4.04 -31.85
C HIS A 321 9.95 2.71 -31.70
N LEU A 322 9.24 2.47 -30.58
CA LEU A 322 8.43 1.25 -30.39
C LEU A 322 7.28 1.14 -31.41
N ARG A 323 6.73 2.26 -31.90
CA ARG A 323 5.73 2.28 -32.98
C ARG A 323 6.27 1.73 -34.31
N ARG A 324 7.57 1.83 -34.58
CA ARG A 324 8.18 1.27 -35.81
C ARG A 324 8.37 -0.24 -35.76
N GLU A 325 8.48 -0.85 -34.57
CA GLU A 325 8.88 -2.26 -34.44
C GLU A 325 7.72 -3.27 -34.25
N ASN A 326 6.45 -2.83 -34.15
CA ASN A 326 5.26 -3.72 -34.02
C ASN A 326 5.33 -4.79 -32.92
N SER A 327 6.17 -4.61 -31.90
CA SER A 327 6.62 -5.67 -30.99
C SER A 327 5.91 -5.69 -29.62
N LEU A 328 4.71 -5.11 -29.52
CA LEU A 328 3.93 -5.12 -28.27
C LEU A 328 3.07 -6.39 -28.13
N PRO A 329 2.99 -7.00 -26.94
CA PRO A 329 2.13 -8.16 -26.70
C PRO A 329 0.65 -7.83 -26.93
N SER A 330 -0.01 -8.54 -27.84
CA SER A 330 -1.45 -8.40 -28.10
C SER A 330 -2.33 -8.85 -26.92
N THR A 331 -1.74 -9.44 -25.87
CA THR A 331 -2.42 -9.98 -24.69
C THR A 331 -2.51 -9.00 -23.53
N LEU A 332 -1.85 -7.83 -23.60
CA LEU A 332 -1.79 -6.90 -22.47
C LEU A 332 -3.16 -6.26 -22.23
N ILE A 333 -3.75 -6.54 -21.06
CA ILE A 333 -5.08 -6.07 -20.65
C ILE A 333 -4.96 -4.92 -19.64
N LYS A 334 -3.97 -4.98 -18.75
CA LYS A 334 -3.74 -3.97 -17.71
C LYS A 334 -2.31 -3.44 -17.73
N LEU A 335 -2.19 -2.11 -17.73
CA LEU A 335 -0.91 -1.42 -17.67
C LEU A 335 -0.94 -0.33 -16.60
N LYS A 336 0.04 -0.36 -15.70
CA LYS A 336 0.32 0.72 -14.75
C LYS A 336 1.72 1.26 -15.02
N ILE A 337 1.83 2.58 -15.21
CA ILE A 337 3.12 3.26 -15.39
C ILE A 337 3.20 4.41 -14.40
N ASN A 338 4.26 4.43 -13.59
CA ASN A 338 4.65 5.61 -12.82
C ASN A 338 5.81 6.31 -13.53
N GLY A 339 5.74 7.63 -13.61
CA GLY A 339 6.81 8.48 -14.11
C GLY A 339 6.82 8.78 -15.61
N ALA A 340 5.73 8.50 -16.33
CA ALA A 340 5.60 8.89 -17.74
C ALA A 340 5.17 10.35 -17.88
N CYS A 341 5.55 11.06 -18.96
CA CYS A 341 4.85 12.29 -19.35
C CYS A 341 3.52 11.90 -20.02
N VAL A 342 2.53 12.79 -19.97
CA VAL A 342 1.23 12.64 -20.67
C VAL A 342 1.41 12.33 -22.15
N THR A 343 2.41 12.95 -22.79
CA THR A 343 2.73 12.72 -24.19
C THR A 343 3.05 11.26 -24.50
N ASP A 344 3.75 10.60 -23.60
CA ASP A 344 4.18 9.22 -23.80
C ASP A 344 2.98 8.29 -23.67
N CYS A 345 2.11 8.57 -22.72
CA CYS A 345 0.87 7.83 -22.57
C CYS A 345 0.03 7.90 -23.86
N LEU A 346 -0.01 9.06 -24.51
CA LEU A 346 -0.69 9.24 -25.80
C LEU A 346 -0.06 8.38 -26.90
N TYR A 347 1.27 8.40 -27.03
CA TYR A 347 1.95 7.58 -28.02
C TYR A 347 1.74 6.08 -27.82
N LEU A 348 1.69 5.64 -26.56
CA LEU A 348 1.43 4.25 -26.19
C LEU A 348 0.00 3.84 -26.57
N LEU A 349 -0.97 4.71 -26.31
CA LEU A 349 -2.38 4.52 -26.69
C LEU A 349 -2.60 4.56 -28.21
N ASP A 350 -1.79 5.33 -28.94
CA ASP A 350 -1.82 5.37 -30.40
C ASP A 350 -1.14 4.17 -31.07
N GLY A 351 -0.46 3.32 -30.29
CA GLY A 351 0.18 2.08 -30.73
C GLY A 351 -0.76 0.85 -30.82
N PRO A 352 -0.19 -0.36 -30.95
CA PRO A 352 -0.91 -1.64 -31.13
C PRO A 352 -1.48 -2.26 -29.84
N LEU A 353 -1.75 -1.47 -28.79
CA LEU A 353 -2.37 -1.96 -27.54
C LEU A 353 -3.88 -2.20 -27.70
N VAL A 354 -4.23 -3.08 -28.65
CA VAL A 354 -5.60 -3.33 -29.08
C VAL A 354 -6.42 -4.11 -28.04
N CYS A 355 -5.84 -4.62 -26.96
CA CYS A 355 -6.57 -5.38 -25.92
C CYS A 355 -6.60 -4.70 -24.55
N LEU A 356 -6.01 -3.50 -24.45
CA LEU A 356 -5.91 -2.79 -23.18
C LEU A 356 -7.29 -2.35 -22.69
N SER A 357 -7.72 -2.89 -21.55
CA SER A 357 -8.97 -2.52 -20.88
C SER A 357 -8.74 -1.63 -19.65
N THR A 358 -7.56 -1.68 -19.04
CA THR A 358 -7.22 -0.89 -17.85
C THR A 358 -5.87 -0.19 -18.00
N LEU A 359 -5.87 1.13 -17.82
CA LEU A 359 -4.66 1.95 -17.85
C LEU A 359 -4.57 2.84 -16.61
N ILE A 360 -3.46 2.74 -15.89
CA ILE A 360 -3.16 3.55 -14.70
C ILE A 360 -1.87 4.31 -14.97
N ILE A 361 -1.91 5.62 -14.89
CA ILE A 361 -0.78 6.50 -15.15
C ILE A 361 -0.59 7.42 -13.97
N ASN A 362 0.62 7.45 -13.44
CA ASN A 362 1.07 8.43 -12.47
C ASN A 362 2.21 9.24 -13.10
N VAL A 363 2.04 10.56 -13.20
CA VAL A 363 2.96 11.51 -13.83
C VAL A 363 3.47 12.47 -12.77
N SER A 364 4.77 12.80 -12.77
CA SER A 364 5.20 14.04 -12.11
C SER A 364 4.83 15.23 -12.98
N SER A 365 5.44 15.35 -14.16
CA SER A 365 5.43 16.57 -14.96
C SER A 365 4.73 16.41 -16.30
N ILE A 366 3.91 17.41 -16.67
CA ILE A 366 3.23 17.48 -17.97
C ILE A 366 4.03 18.40 -18.89
N VAL A 367 4.74 17.82 -19.86
CA VAL A 367 5.62 18.53 -20.82
C VAL A 367 4.95 18.65 -22.20
N TYR A 368 5.41 19.58 -23.03
CA TYR A 368 4.97 19.76 -24.42
C TYR A 368 5.05 18.45 -25.21
N PRO A 369 4.00 18.11 -25.97
CA PRO A 369 4.05 16.95 -26.84
C PRO A 369 5.05 17.18 -27.98
N ILE A 370 5.97 16.24 -28.18
CA ILE A 370 6.80 16.19 -29.40
C ILE A 370 5.95 15.55 -30.50
N GLY A 371 4.84 16.17 -30.92
CA GLY A 371 3.97 15.70 -32.01
C GLY A 371 2.49 16.09 -31.88
N LYS A 372 1.75 16.07 -33.00
CA LYS A 372 0.29 16.33 -33.01
C LYS A 372 -0.46 15.11 -32.47
N ILE A 373 -1.34 15.33 -31.49
CA ILE A 373 -2.28 14.32 -30.99
C ILE A 373 -3.30 14.04 -32.08
N ASP A 374 -3.48 12.76 -32.43
CA ASP A 374 -4.63 12.35 -33.22
C ASP A 374 -5.85 12.24 -32.30
N SER A 375 -6.57 13.35 -32.15
CA SER A 375 -7.81 13.41 -31.36
C SER A 375 -8.96 12.59 -31.95
N THR A 376 -8.82 12.08 -33.18
CA THR A 376 -9.86 11.31 -33.87
C THR A 376 -9.84 9.83 -33.49
N LYS A 377 -8.69 9.30 -33.05
CA LYS A 377 -8.55 7.88 -32.69
C LYS A 377 -9.22 7.54 -31.36
N LYS A 378 -10.38 6.88 -31.43
CA LYS A 378 -11.14 6.41 -30.26
C LYS A 378 -10.53 5.14 -29.65
N LEU A 379 -10.52 5.07 -28.31
CA LEU A 379 -9.99 3.96 -27.51
C LEU A 379 -11.12 3.07 -27.01
N LEU A 380 -11.82 2.40 -27.93
CA LEU A 380 -13.12 1.76 -27.67
C LEU A 380 -13.10 0.59 -26.68
N LYS A 381 -11.93 -0.04 -26.46
CA LYS A 381 -11.79 -1.19 -25.54
C LYS A 381 -11.37 -0.81 -24.13
N LEU A 382 -10.93 0.43 -23.91
CA LEU A 382 -10.52 0.89 -22.60
C LEU A 382 -11.76 1.08 -21.73
N LYS A 383 -11.81 0.37 -20.60
CA LYS A 383 -12.93 0.39 -19.64
C LYS A 383 -12.58 1.11 -18.35
N CYS A 384 -11.31 1.06 -17.93
CA CYS A 384 -10.84 1.71 -16.71
C CYS A 384 -9.65 2.60 -17.01
N PHE A 385 -9.73 3.87 -16.60
CA PHE A 385 -8.64 4.82 -16.73
C PHE A 385 -8.38 5.54 -15.42
N SER A 386 -7.13 5.55 -14.97
CA SER A 386 -6.68 6.30 -13.81
C SER A 386 -5.52 7.18 -14.21
N PHE A 387 -5.64 8.48 -13.97
CA PHE A 387 -4.61 9.46 -14.27
C PHE A 387 -4.32 10.30 -13.04
N THR A 388 -3.06 10.33 -12.62
CA THR A 388 -2.57 11.14 -11.49
C THR A 388 -1.42 12.02 -11.96
N SER A 389 -1.56 13.33 -11.77
CA SER A 389 -0.51 14.32 -11.99
C SER A 389 -0.26 15.05 -10.68
N CYS A 390 0.92 14.85 -10.08
CA CYS A 390 1.29 15.52 -8.84
C CYS A 390 1.83 16.94 -9.08
N ASP A 391 2.47 17.19 -10.23
CA ASP A 391 2.93 18.55 -10.56
C ASP A 391 1.81 19.39 -11.17
N HIS A 392 2.00 20.70 -11.03
CA HIS A 392 1.15 21.73 -11.57
C HIS A 392 1.21 21.76 -13.11
N THR A 393 0.04 21.71 -13.79
CA THR A 393 -0.04 21.75 -15.27
C THR A 393 -0.88 22.91 -15.79
N PHE A 394 -0.39 23.59 -16.83
CA PHE A 394 -1.15 24.59 -17.60
C PHE A 394 -1.78 24.02 -18.88
N LYS A 395 -1.80 22.68 -19.01
CA LYS A 395 -2.14 21.98 -20.26
C LYS A 395 -3.40 21.12 -20.16
N TYR A 396 -4.28 21.45 -19.22
CA TYR A 396 -5.55 20.75 -19.04
C TYR A 396 -6.40 20.77 -20.32
N ASP A 397 -6.71 21.95 -20.87
CA ASP A 397 -7.58 22.09 -22.05
C ASP A 397 -6.91 21.58 -23.34
N THR A 398 -5.59 21.65 -23.43
CA THR A 398 -4.84 21.31 -24.66
C THR A 398 -4.40 19.85 -24.73
N LEU A 399 -4.25 19.15 -23.61
CA LEU A 399 -3.77 17.77 -23.57
C LEU A 399 -4.72 16.81 -22.84
N ILE A 400 -5.19 17.17 -21.65
CA ILE A 400 -5.98 16.27 -20.79
C ILE A 400 -7.40 16.10 -21.34
N VAL A 401 -8.09 17.20 -21.66
CA VAL A 401 -9.46 17.15 -22.21
C VAL A 401 -9.49 16.37 -23.54
N PRO A 402 -8.65 16.67 -24.56
CA PRO A 402 -8.64 15.90 -25.80
C PRO A 402 -8.32 14.42 -25.60
N LEU A 403 -7.48 14.07 -24.64
CA LEU A 403 -7.19 12.68 -24.28
C LEU A 403 -8.43 11.96 -23.76
N LEU A 404 -9.12 12.56 -22.78
CA LEU A 404 -10.32 11.98 -22.18
C LEU A 404 -11.45 11.81 -23.21
N CYS A 405 -11.61 12.75 -24.15
CA CYS A 405 -12.59 12.65 -25.24
C CYS A 405 -12.38 11.46 -26.18
N ARG A 406 -11.22 10.80 -26.15
CA ARG A 406 -10.95 9.57 -26.92
C ARG A 406 -11.49 8.32 -26.25
N MET A 407 -11.80 8.37 -24.95
CA MET A 407 -12.13 7.23 -24.09
C MET A 407 -13.63 7.17 -23.76
N ILE A 408 -14.46 7.08 -24.80
CA ILE A 408 -15.93 7.20 -24.67
C ILE A 408 -16.62 5.98 -24.01
N ASN A 409 -15.95 4.82 -23.97
CA ASN A 409 -16.51 3.56 -23.44
C ASN A 409 -16.03 3.25 -22.02
N LEU A 410 -15.49 4.24 -21.30
CA LEU A 410 -15.05 4.05 -19.92
C LEU A 410 -16.23 3.69 -19.01
N GLU A 411 -15.99 2.71 -18.16
CA GLU A 411 -16.86 2.31 -17.04
C GLU A 411 -16.35 2.90 -15.72
N GLU A 412 -15.03 3.10 -15.60
CA GLU A 412 -14.40 3.72 -14.42
C GLU A 412 -13.34 4.76 -14.83
N LEU A 413 -13.45 5.96 -14.26
CA LEU A 413 -12.50 7.06 -14.43
C LEU A 413 -12.02 7.56 -13.08
N ARG A 414 -10.70 7.65 -12.90
CA ARG A 414 -10.05 8.24 -11.73
C ARG A 414 -9.12 9.37 -12.13
N LEU A 415 -9.34 10.57 -11.61
CA LEU A 415 -8.52 11.75 -11.94
C LEU A 415 -7.94 12.40 -10.69
N TYR A 416 -6.62 12.52 -10.61
CA TYR A 416 -5.93 13.34 -9.62
C TYR A 416 -5.11 14.39 -10.36
N LEU A 417 -5.45 15.67 -10.23
CA LEU A 417 -4.90 16.75 -11.04
C LEU A 417 -4.59 18.00 -10.21
N SER A 418 -3.47 18.67 -10.53
CA SER A 418 -3.23 20.07 -10.16
C SER A 418 -3.09 20.92 -11.43
N VAL A 419 -4.02 21.85 -11.66
CA VAL A 419 -4.14 22.63 -12.90
C VAL A 419 -3.95 24.11 -12.63
N GLY A 420 -3.12 24.76 -13.44
CA GLY A 420 -2.93 26.21 -13.49
C GLY A 420 -3.69 26.82 -14.65
N ARG A 421 -4.40 27.93 -14.41
CA ARG A 421 -5.19 28.64 -15.42
C ARG A 421 -4.93 30.14 -15.38
N CYS A 422 -4.84 30.74 -16.57
CA CYS A 422 -4.67 32.19 -16.73
C CYS A 422 -6.01 32.90 -16.98
N ASP A 423 -7.06 32.16 -17.33
CA ASP A 423 -8.37 32.66 -17.73
C ASP A 423 -9.36 32.83 -16.57
N SER A 424 -8.85 32.89 -15.32
CA SER A 424 -9.63 33.13 -14.09
C SER A 424 -10.82 32.19 -13.83
N THR A 425 -10.93 31.07 -14.53
CA THR A 425 -12.03 30.11 -14.39
C THR A 425 -11.59 28.86 -13.64
N TYR A 426 -12.37 28.44 -12.65
CA TYR A 426 -12.15 27.16 -11.97
C TYR A 426 -12.75 26.00 -12.77
N ILE A 427 -12.19 24.81 -12.60
CA ILE A 427 -12.79 23.58 -13.11
C ILE A 427 -13.91 23.18 -12.17
N ASP A 428 -15.14 23.23 -12.65
CA ASP A 428 -16.36 22.86 -11.92
C ASP A 428 -17.08 21.66 -12.56
N GLY A 429 -18.21 21.24 -11.99
CA GLY A 429 -18.97 20.09 -12.44
C GLY A 429 -19.65 20.27 -13.80
N ILE A 430 -19.95 21.52 -14.18
CA ILE A 430 -20.50 21.85 -15.51
C ILE A 430 -19.41 21.68 -16.56
N GLN A 431 -18.24 22.27 -16.31
CA GLN A 431 -17.11 22.19 -17.23
C GLN A 431 -16.67 20.74 -17.45
N LEU A 432 -16.54 19.94 -16.39
CA LEU A 432 -16.21 18.52 -16.54
C LEU A 432 -17.26 17.77 -17.36
N TYR A 433 -18.54 18.07 -17.14
CA TYR A 433 -19.65 17.44 -17.85
C TYR A 433 -19.62 17.75 -19.35
N ASP A 434 -19.58 19.03 -19.69
CA ASP A 434 -19.66 19.51 -21.07
C ASP A 434 -18.40 19.16 -21.87
N GLN A 435 -17.23 19.15 -21.23
CA GLN A 435 -15.96 18.89 -21.92
C GLN A 435 -15.80 17.42 -22.33
N PHE A 436 -16.13 16.47 -21.45
CA PHE A 436 -15.89 15.06 -21.78
C PHE A 436 -16.87 14.05 -21.18
N LEU A 437 -17.50 14.30 -20.01
CA LEU A 437 -18.35 13.27 -19.39
C LEU A 437 -19.66 13.03 -20.15
N ILE A 438 -20.21 14.05 -20.82
CA ILE A 438 -21.41 13.90 -21.66
C ILE A 438 -21.26 12.81 -22.74
N TYR A 439 -20.02 12.53 -23.16
CA TYR A 439 -19.70 11.51 -24.15
C TYR A 439 -19.42 10.12 -23.54
N MET A 440 -19.29 10.01 -22.21
CA MET A 440 -18.93 8.77 -21.50
C MET A 440 -20.18 8.04 -20.97
N THR A 441 -21.04 7.61 -21.88
CA THR A 441 -22.36 7.01 -21.55
C THR A 441 -22.31 5.71 -20.75
N GLN A 442 -21.15 5.04 -20.66
CA GLN A 442 -20.97 3.79 -19.91
C GLN A 442 -20.34 4.01 -18.53
N LEU A 443 -20.06 5.26 -18.15
CA LEU A 443 -19.32 5.58 -16.94
C LEU A 443 -20.17 5.32 -15.70
N ASN A 444 -19.81 4.28 -14.95
CA ASN A 444 -20.49 3.89 -13.72
C ASN A 444 -19.83 4.49 -12.47
N LYS A 445 -18.54 4.81 -12.58
CA LYS A 445 -17.75 5.31 -11.46
C LYS A 445 -16.79 6.40 -11.89
N PHE A 446 -16.98 7.59 -11.34
CA PHE A 446 -16.06 8.71 -11.49
C PHE A 446 -15.56 9.16 -10.13
N THR A 447 -14.25 9.06 -9.91
CA THR A 447 -13.59 9.53 -8.69
C THR A 447 -12.55 10.57 -9.06
N PHE A 448 -12.53 11.69 -8.37
CA PHE A 448 -11.59 12.76 -8.70
C PHE A 448 -11.06 13.51 -7.48
N ASN A 449 -9.89 14.13 -7.66
CA ASN A 449 -9.28 15.15 -6.83
C ASN A 449 -8.63 16.15 -7.78
N ILE A 450 -9.21 17.34 -7.93
CA ILE A 450 -8.76 18.35 -8.88
C ILE A 450 -8.52 19.64 -8.10
N LYS A 451 -7.27 20.09 -8.07
CA LYS A 451 -6.88 21.40 -7.57
C LYS A 451 -6.66 22.34 -8.75
N THR A 452 -7.46 23.39 -8.87
CA THR A 452 -7.30 24.45 -9.86
C THR A 452 -6.71 25.69 -9.20
N THR A 453 -5.61 26.22 -9.72
CA THR A 453 -5.04 27.51 -9.33
C THR A 453 -5.22 28.47 -10.50
N VAL A 454 -5.89 29.59 -10.24
CA VAL A 454 -6.09 30.68 -11.21
C VAL A 454 -5.16 31.84 -10.88
N TYR A 455 -4.48 32.34 -11.90
CA TYR A 455 -3.60 33.50 -11.80
C TYR A 455 -4.33 34.71 -12.37
N GLN A 456 -4.89 35.54 -11.48
CA GLN A 456 -5.60 36.75 -11.88
C GLN A 456 -4.62 37.84 -12.29
N THR A 457 -4.76 38.32 -13.52
CA THR A 457 -4.06 39.52 -14.02
C THR A 457 -4.85 40.80 -13.76
N ASN A 458 -6.17 40.71 -13.56
CA ASN A 458 -7.09 41.84 -13.37
C ASN A 458 -8.03 41.64 -12.16
N VAL A 459 -8.24 42.70 -11.37
CA VAL A 459 -8.71 42.69 -9.97
C VAL A 459 -10.25 42.59 -9.80
N SER A 460 -11.02 42.17 -10.81
CA SER A 460 -12.49 42.34 -10.77
C SER A 460 -13.33 41.12 -11.20
N VAL A 461 -12.84 39.89 -11.02
CA VAL A 461 -13.66 38.68 -11.25
C VAL A 461 -14.19 38.18 -9.92
N GLU A 462 -15.52 38.22 -9.73
CA GLU A 462 -16.17 37.52 -8.62
C GLU A 462 -15.91 36.01 -8.75
N LEU A 463 -15.15 35.47 -7.81
CA LEU A 463 -14.86 34.04 -7.75
C LEU A 463 -16.09 33.31 -7.19
N PRO A 464 -16.46 32.14 -7.73
CA PRO A 464 -17.59 31.39 -7.23
C PRO A 464 -17.36 30.95 -5.78
N SER A 465 -18.44 30.78 -5.02
CA SER A 465 -18.39 30.25 -3.66
C SER A 465 -18.28 28.72 -3.66
N ASN A 466 -17.96 28.13 -2.50
CA ASN A 466 -17.98 26.67 -2.34
C ASN A 466 -19.36 26.08 -2.67
N GLU A 467 -20.44 26.79 -2.30
CA GLU A 467 -21.80 26.34 -2.61
C GLU A 467 -22.06 26.34 -4.11
N ASP A 468 -21.59 27.36 -4.84
CA ASP A 468 -21.76 27.44 -6.30
C ASP A 468 -21.03 26.28 -6.99
N ILE A 469 -19.79 26.00 -6.57
CA ILE A 469 -19.02 24.87 -7.09
C ILE A 469 -19.70 23.55 -6.75
N GLN A 470 -20.15 23.32 -5.52
CA GLN A 470 -20.82 22.06 -5.15
C GLN A 470 -22.15 21.89 -5.89
N ARG A 471 -22.94 22.97 -6.06
CA ARG A 471 -24.20 22.95 -6.83
C ARG A 471 -23.97 22.58 -8.30
N SER A 472 -22.81 22.91 -8.86
CA SER A 472 -22.44 22.49 -10.22
C SER A 472 -22.35 20.96 -10.41
N PHE A 473 -22.30 20.18 -9.32
CA PHE A 473 -22.32 18.71 -9.36
C PHE A 473 -23.72 18.12 -9.06
N ILE A 474 -24.70 18.92 -8.67
CA ILE A 474 -26.04 18.41 -8.35
C ILE A 474 -26.78 18.02 -9.65
N GLY A 475 -27.44 16.85 -9.64
CA GLY A 475 -28.28 16.37 -10.75
C GLY A 475 -27.53 15.70 -11.91
N ARG A 476 -26.27 15.32 -11.70
CA ARG A 476 -25.38 14.74 -12.73
C ARG A 476 -24.79 13.37 -12.33
N ASP A 477 -25.48 12.61 -11.48
CA ASP A 477 -25.09 11.29 -10.97
C ASP A 477 -23.68 11.20 -10.33
N TYR A 478 -23.09 12.33 -9.93
CA TYR A 478 -21.84 12.34 -9.18
C TYR A 478 -22.07 11.80 -7.76
N GLN A 479 -21.01 11.20 -7.20
CA GLN A 479 -20.95 10.97 -5.75
C GLN A 479 -20.90 12.31 -5.00
N GLU A 480 -21.03 12.28 -3.68
CA GLU A 480 -20.90 13.50 -2.86
C GLU A 480 -19.57 14.21 -3.14
N VAL A 481 -19.62 15.50 -3.46
CA VAL A 481 -18.45 16.32 -3.83
C VAL A 481 -18.19 17.34 -2.74
N VAL A 482 -16.94 17.45 -2.34
CA VAL A 482 -16.46 18.49 -1.44
C VAL A 482 -15.63 19.50 -2.22
N SER A 483 -15.78 20.77 -1.90
CA SER A 483 -14.99 21.86 -2.49
C SER A 483 -14.38 22.76 -1.42
N TYR A 484 -13.20 23.30 -1.72
CA TYR A 484 -12.57 24.36 -0.95
C TYR A 484 -12.04 25.44 -1.88
N ILE A 485 -12.47 26.67 -1.65
CA ILE A 485 -12.01 27.83 -2.41
C ILE A 485 -11.28 28.77 -1.47
N LYS A 486 -10.13 29.25 -1.94
CA LYS A 486 -9.24 30.16 -1.22
C LYS A 486 -8.70 31.20 -2.18
N THR A 487 -8.51 32.42 -1.69
CA THR A 487 -7.81 33.46 -2.43
C THR A 487 -6.57 33.89 -1.65
N THR A 488 -5.42 33.94 -2.31
CA THR A 488 -4.11 34.26 -1.73
C THR A 488 -3.45 35.45 -2.45
N LEU A 489 -2.43 36.03 -1.82
CA LEU A 489 -1.58 37.11 -2.37
C LEU A 489 -2.35 38.32 -2.92
N PHE A 490 -2.80 39.23 -2.05
CA PHE A 490 -3.50 40.47 -2.44
C PHE A 490 -4.65 40.25 -3.45
N GLY A 491 -5.29 39.08 -3.44
CA GLY A 491 -6.36 38.72 -4.36
C GLY A 491 -5.91 38.16 -5.72
N ARG A 492 -4.61 38.05 -6.01
CA ARG A 492 -4.12 37.72 -7.36
C ARG A 492 -4.09 36.24 -7.70
N ILE A 493 -4.13 35.35 -6.71
CA ILE A 493 -4.14 33.90 -6.95
C ILE A 493 -5.34 33.29 -6.26
N GLY A 494 -6.21 32.67 -7.03
CA GLY A 494 -7.34 31.89 -6.54
C GLY A 494 -7.02 30.39 -6.59
N GLU A 495 -7.39 29.64 -5.57
CA GLU A 495 -7.29 28.18 -5.55
C GLU A 495 -8.67 27.58 -5.29
N CYS A 496 -9.04 26.58 -6.09
CA CYS A 496 -10.24 25.77 -5.90
C CYS A 496 -9.83 24.31 -5.89
N HIS A 497 -10.12 23.60 -4.81
CA HIS A 497 -9.87 22.18 -4.66
C HIS A 497 -11.19 21.43 -4.56
N ILE A 498 -11.47 20.56 -5.52
CA ILE A 498 -12.66 19.71 -5.54
C ILE A 498 -12.27 18.24 -5.48
N TYR A 499 -13.04 17.42 -4.77
CA TYR A 499 -12.87 15.97 -4.78
C TYR A 499 -14.15 15.21 -4.45
N SER A 500 -14.23 13.97 -4.95
CA SER A 500 -15.35 13.05 -4.72
C SER A 500 -15.20 12.24 -3.43
N LEU A 501 -16.32 11.93 -2.77
CA LEU A 501 -16.43 11.01 -1.64
C LEU A 501 -17.18 9.73 -2.02
N PRO A 502 -16.80 8.55 -1.52
CA PRO A 502 -15.68 8.32 -0.59
C PRO A 502 -14.33 8.55 -1.27
N TYR A 503 -13.40 9.17 -0.52
CA TYR A 503 -12.09 9.49 -1.06
C TYR A 503 -11.27 8.23 -1.33
N GLU A 504 -10.87 7.99 -2.58
CA GLU A 504 -10.23 6.72 -2.97
C GLU A 504 -8.72 6.77 -3.25
N PHE A 505 -8.08 7.94 -3.14
CA PHE A 505 -6.65 8.07 -3.40
C PHE A 505 -5.82 7.83 -2.13
N GLU A 506 -4.58 7.36 -2.32
CA GLU A 506 -3.62 7.15 -1.23
C GLU A 506 -2.88 8.43 -0.82
N TYR A 507 -3.01 9.49 -1.62
CA TYR A 507 -2.33 10.77 -1.44
C TYR A 507 -3.38 11.85 -1.21
N PHE A 508 -3.09 12.82 -0.34
CA PHE A 508 -3.94 13.99 -0.17
C PHE A 508 -3.07 15.24 0.03
N ASN A 509 -3.43 16.32 -0.66
CA ASN A 509 -2.82 17.63 -0.47
C ASN A 509 -3.75 18.47 0.41
N LEU A 510 -3.22 18.98 1.51
CA LEU A 510 -3.97 19.68 2.55
C LEU A 510 -3.40 21.08 2.78
N ASP A 511 -4.29 22.03 3.03
CA ASP A 511 -3.97 23.39 3.46
C ASP A 511 -4.84 23.81 4.68
N ASN A 512 -4.80 25.07 5.09
CA ASN A 512 -5.61 25.55 6.22
C ASN A 512 -7.12 25.53 5.97
N SER A 513 -7.59 25.28 4.74
CA SER A 513 -9.02 25.21 4.43
C SER A 513 -9.65 23.89 4.82
N PHE A 514 -8.86 22.88 5.20
CA PHE A 514 -9.35 21.56 5.55
C PHE A 514 -10.28 21.57 6.78
N GLN A 515 -11.49 21.04 6.60
CA GLN A 515 -12.55 21.06 7.62
C GLN A 515 -12.73 19.74 8.37
N GLY A 516 -11.92 18.72 8.05
CA GLY A 516 -12.08 17.36 8.57
C GLY A 516 -12.74 16.42 7.57
N GLY A 517 -13.02 15.20 8.02
CA GLY A 517 -13.53 14.09 7.20
C GLY A 517 -12.74 12.81 7.45
N MET A 518 -13.24 11.68 6.93
CA MET A 518 -12.62 10.36 7.15
C MET A 518 -11.98 9.83 5.86
N PHE A 519 -10.66 9.68 5.87
CA PHE A 519 -9.84 9.35 4.71
C PHE A 519 -9.10 8.02 4.93
N HIS A 520 -9.85 6.92 4.97
CA HIS A 520 -9.32 5.58 5.27
C HIS A 520 -8.29 5.04 4.25
N LYS A 521 -8.29 5.53 3.00
CA LYS A 521 -7.37 5.10 1.95
C LYS A 521 -6.09 5.92 1.89
N VAL A 522 -6.07 7.12 2.46
CA VAL A 522 -4.88 7.99 2.43
C VAL A 522 -3.78 7.40 3.30
N ARG A 523 -2.57 7.35 2.73
CA ARG A 523 -1.32 6.89 3.36
C ARG A 523 -0.27 7.99 3.37
N GLN A 524 -0.38 8.94 2.44
CA GLN A 524 0.54 10.05 2.30
C GLN A 524 -0.23 11.39 2.32
N LEU A 525 0.21 12.29 3.19
CA LEU A 525 -0.36 13.62 3.33
C LEU A 525 0.73 14.66 3.12
N THR A 526 0.47 15.61 2.24
CA THR A 526 1.32 16.79 2.04
C THR A 526 0.56 18.01 2.53
N MET A 527 1.11 18.69 3.54
CA MET A 527 0.62 19.93 4.07
C MET A 527 1.42 21.08 3.46
N ASN A 528 0.76 21.96 2.71
CA ASN A 528 1.41 23.12 2.11
C ASN A 528 0.48 24.33 2.15
N ASP A 529 0.93 25.42 2.77
CA ASP A 529 0.20 26.68 2.82
C ASP A 529 1.17 27.85 3.04
N THR A 530 0.85 29.01 2.48
CA THR A 530 1.52 30.29 2.75
C THR A 530 1.10 30.90 4.09
N ILE A 531 0.03 30.39 4.71
CA ILE A 531 -0.44 30.81 6.02
C ILE A 531 0.01 29.77 7.04
N PRO A 532 0.60 30.16 8.18
CA PRO A 532 0.89 29.27 9.29
C PRO A 532 -0.25 28.32 9.67
N PHE A 533 0.06 27.05 9.87
CA PHE A 533 -0.95 26.09 10.34
C PHE A 533 -1.30 26.35 11.81
N LYS A 534 -2.55 26.07 12.18
CA LYS A 534 -3.03 26.13 13.57
C LYS A 534 -2.89 24.78 14.25
N HIS A 535 -2.58 24.77 15.55
CA HIS A 535 -2.47 23.52 16.34
C HIS A 535 -3.71 22.61 16.21
N LYS A 536 -4.93 23.18 16.18
CA LYS A 536 -6.20 22.42 16.03
C LYS A 536 -6.24 21.56 14.75
N LEU A 537 -5.56 21.99 13.68
CA LEU A 537 -5.53 21.28 12.40
C LEU A 537 -4.89 19.90 12.55
N PHE A 538 -3.80 19.78 13.31
CA PHE A 538 -3.11 18.50 13.52
C PHE A 538 -3.98 17.48 14.27
N LYS A 539 -4.86 17.96 15.17
CA LYS A 539 -5.87 17.11 15.81
C LYS A 539 -6.87 16.56 14.79
N LEU A 540 -7.38 17.42 13.90
CA LEU A 540 -8.27 16.99 12.82
C LEU A 540 -7.57 15.99 11.88
N ILE A 541 -6.30 16.21 11.58
CA ILE A 541 -5.52 15.30 10.74
C ILE A 541 -5.37 13.93 11.41
N SER A 542 -4.98 13.89 12.69
CA SER A 542 -4.83 12.61 13.41
C SER A 542 -6.12 11.78 13.45
N GLN A 543 -7.27 12.46 13.49
CA GLN A 543 -8.60 11.82 13.51
C GLN A 543 -9.08 11.44 12.10
N GLY A 544 -8.84 12.29 11.11
CA GLY A 544 -9.32 12.09 9.74
C GLY A 544 -8.49 11.15 8.90
N PHE A 545 -7.20 10.96 9.23
CA PHE A 545 -6.27 10.11 8.49
C PHE A 545 -5.75 8.95 9.37
N PRO A 546 -6.60 7.98 9.75
CA PRO A 546 -6.27 6.97 10.77
C PRO A 546 -5.13 6.02 10.38
N PHE A 547 -4.75 5.95 9.10
CA PHE A 547 -3.71 5.06 8.57
C PHE A 547 -2.56 5.81 7.89
N LEU A 548 -2.35 7.09 8.26
CA LEU A 548 -1.29 7.92 7.70
C LEU A 548 0.10 7.32 7.98
N LYS A 549 0.90 7.15 6.93
CA LYS A 549 2.27 6.61 6.98
C LYS A 549 3.35 7.65 6.64
N PHE A 550 3.05 8.57 5.72
CA PHE A 550 3.98 9.59 5.25
C PHE A 550 3.36 10.98 5.45
N LEU A 551 4.08 11.87 6.13
CA LEU A 551 3.67 13.25 6.34
C LEU A 551 4.77 14.20 5.88
N TYR A 552 4.41 15.11 4.98
CA TYR A 552 5.27 16.18 4.47
C TYR A 552 4.69 17.51 4.91
N ILE A 553 5.48 18.34 5.59
CA ILE A 553 5.07 19.68 6.01
C ILE A 553 5.94 20.72 5.31
N ILE A 554 5.28 21.60 4.55
CA ILE A 554 5.90 22.67 3.78
C ILE A 554 5.28 23.98 4.26
N ASN A 555 5.95 24.64 5.21
CA ASN A 555 5.54 25.93 5.74
C ASN A 555 6.71 26.54 6.51
N ASN A 556 7.27 27.64 5.99
CA ASN A 556 8.45 28.28 6.56
C ASN A 556 8.12 29.29 7.67
N ASP A 557 6.84 29.52 7.96
CA ASP A 557 6.40 30.49 8.96
C ASP A 557 6.16 29.80 10.32
N PRO A 558 6.34 30.53 11.43
CA PRO A 558 6.10 29.99 12.77
C PRO A 558 4.66 29.53 12.98
N LEU A 559 4.49 28.48 13.79
CA LEU A 559 3.19 27.86 14.06
C LEU A 559 2.24 28.88 14.68
N LYS A 560 1.01 28.97 14.15
CA LYS A 560 0.00 29.89 14.67
C LYS A 560 -0.67 29.31 15.91
N ASP A 561 -0.82 30.18 16.91
CA ASP A 561 -1.41 29.86 18.21
C ASP A 561 -0.66 28.69 18.88
N LYS A 562 0.59 28.91 19.30
CA LYS A 562 1.37 27.98 20.17
C LYS A 562 0.63 27.77 21.50
N GLN A 563 -0.46 27.02 21.47
CA GLN A 563 -1.14 26.57 22.67
C GLN A 563 -0.47 25.30 23.14
N HIS A 564 -0.10 25.25 24.42
CA HIS A 564 0.18 24.00 25.11
C HIS A 564 -1.14 23.25 25.31
N SER A 565 -1.68 22.69 24.22
CA SER A 565 -2.81 21.79 24.31
C SER A 565 -2.38 20.61 25.18
N SER A 566 -3.09 20.39 26.28
CA SER A 566 -2.86 19.24 27.17
C SER A 566 -3.25 17.90 26.53
N THR A 567 -3.78 17.91 25.30
CA THR A 567 -4.22 16.71 24.60
C THR A 567 -3.09 16.20 23.71
N LEU A 568 -2.43 15.12 24.15
CA LEU A 568 -1.44 14.41 23.35
C LEU A 568 -2.07 13.93 22.04
N ILE A 569 -1.53 14.35 20.91
CA ILE A 569 -1.98 13.91 19.58
C ILE A 569 -1.11 12.70 19.19
N THR A 570 -1.76 11.62 18.73
CA THR A 570 -1.07 10.38 18.37
C THR A 570 -1.20 10.11 16.88
N PHE A 571 -0.08 9.78 16.23
CA PHE A 571 -0.05 9.28 14.87
C PHE A 571 0.43 7.81 14.88
N PRO A 572 -0.49 6.84 15.00
CA PRO A 572 -0.12 5.45 15.33
C PRO A 572 0.63 4.71 14.22
N TYR A 573 0.50 5.15 12.97
CA TYR A 573 1.08 4.49 11.80
C TYR A 573 2.11 5.33 11.04
N LEU A 574 2.44 6.53 11.53
CA LEU A 574 3.38 7.42 10.85
C LEU A 574 4.79 6.83 10.90
N THR A 575 5.33 6.48 9.73
CA THR A 575 6.66 5.87 9.58
C THR A 575 7.68 6.84 9.00
N PHE A 576 7.23 7.88 8.31
CA PHE A 576 8.08 8.86 7.65
C PHE A 576 7.54 10.27 7.88
N LEU A 577 8.42 11.17 8.33
CA LEU A 577 8.12 12.58 8.56
C LEU A 577 9.16 13.47 7.87
N ASP A 578 8.71 14.39 7.04
CA ASP A 578 9.56 15.37 6.35
C ASP A 578 9.20 16.80 6.79
N LEU A 579 10.21 17.45 7.35
CA LEU A 579 10.21 18.80 7.90
C LEU A 579 11.35 19.65 7.29
N THR A 580 11.92 19.24 6.16
CA THR A 580 13.04 19.93 5.49
C THR A 580 12.67 21.36 5.08
N LEU A 581 11.40 21.58 4.73
CA LEU A 581 10.82 22.87 4.33
C LEU A 581 9.81 23.39 5.37
N ALA A 582 9.96 22.98 6.63
CA ALA A 582 9.12 23.41 7.74
C ALA A 582 9.90 24.29 8.71
N HIS A 583 9.24 25.30 9.26
CA HIS A 583 9.75 26.10 10.36
C HIS A 583 10.03 25.24 11.61
N LEU A 584 10.97 25.68 12.45
CA LEU A 584 11.40 25.01 13.69
C LEU A 584 10.23 24.59 14.58
N ASP A 585 9.21 25.43 14.68
CA ASP A 585 8.02 25.19 15.52
C ASP A 585 7.29 23.88 15.19
N TYR A 586 7.26 23.47 13.91
CA TYR A 586 6.66 22.20 13.53
C TYR A 586 7.52 21.02 13.97
N ALA A 587 8.85 21.17 13.88
CA ALA A 587 9.77 20.16 14.40
C ALA A 587 9.68 20.05 15.93
N GLU A 588 9.56 21.17 16.65
CA GLU A 588 9.32 21.15 18.10
C GLU A 588 8.00 20.43 18.43
N LEU A 589 6.93 20.74 17.70
CA LEU A 589 5.61 20.11 17.89
C LEU A 589 5.65 18.59 17.69
N PHE A 590 6.26 18.10 16.61
CA PHE A 590 6.25 16.68 16.25
C PHE A 590 7.30 15.85 16.98
N LEU A 591 8.48 16.40 17.25
CA LEU A 591 9.59 15.62 17.77
C LEU A 591 9.57 15.49 19.29
N LEU A 592 8.94 16.42 20.00
CA LEU A 592 8.74 16.30 21.45
C LEU A 592 7.61 15.31 21.78
N GLU A 593 7.93 14.29 22.58
CA GLU A 593 6.97 13.24 22.94
C GLU A 593 5.80 13.76 23.79
N LYS A 594 6.02 14.87 24.53
CA LYS A 594 4.98 15.52 25.34
C LYS A 594 3.85 16.13 24.51
N THR A 595 4.11 16.48 23.25
CA THR A 595 3.14 17.14 22.35
C THR A 595 2.56 16.17 21.34
N MET A 596 3.40 15.29 20.78
CA MET A 596 3.03 14.33 19.75
C MET A 596 3.60 12.96 20.09
N HIS A 597 2.79 11.90 19.96
CA HIS A 597 3.27 10.53 20.12
C HIS A 597 3.36 9.82 18.77
N LEU A 598 4.58 9.44 18.37
CA LEU A 598 4.90 8.86 17.07
C LEU A 598 5.51 7.45 17.22
N PRO A 599 4.75 6.44 17.67
CA PRO A 599 5.28 5.16 18.14
C PRO A 599 5.99 4.31 17.05
N ARG A 600 5.80 4.65 15.78
CA ARG A 600 6.31 3.95 14.60
C ARG A 600 7.16 4.83 13.69
N LEU A 601 7.65 5.97 14.17
CA LEU A 601 8.51 6.82 13.36
C LEU A 601 9.85 6.10 13.10
N LEU A 602 10.14 5.84 11.84
CA LEU A 602 11.33 5.11 11.39
C LEU A 602 12.27 5.99 10.57
N ASN A 603 11.72 6.98 9.85
CA ASN A 603 12.46 7.84 8.95
C ASN A 603 12.10 9.31 9.22
N LEU A 604 13.12 10.16 9.31
CA LEU A 604 12.96 11.59 9.54
C LEU A 604 13.82 12.37 8.54
N ALA A 605 13.24 13.39 7.92
CA ALA A 605 13.96 14.37 7.11
C ALA A 605 13.78 15.77 7.71
N MET A 606 14.87 16.48 7.99
CA MET A 606 14.80 17.84 8.58
C MET A 606 16.09 18.65 8.39
N GLN A 607 16.04 19.95 8.69
CA GLN A 607 17.23 20.81 8.70
C GLN A 607 18.12 20.53 9.92
N TYR A 608 19.43 20.53 9.72
CA TYR A 608 20.41 20.32 10.80
C TYR A 608 20.26 21.35 11.93
N GLU A 609 20.13 22.62 11.55
CA GLU A 609 19.97 23.73 12.49
C GLU A 609 18.76 23.50 13.40
N SER A 610 17.62 23.13 12.83
CA SER A 610 16.42 22.82 13.59
C SER A 610 16.61 21.67 14.59
N LEU A 611 17.33 20.62 14.20
CA LEU A 611 17.61 19.49 15.08
C LEU A 611 18.52 19.91 16.25
N THR A 612 19.56 20.69 15.95
CA THR A 612 20.48 21.20 16.99
C THR A 612 19.77 22.13 17.96
N THR A 613 18.89 23.01 17.49
CA THR A 613 18.13 23.93 18.34
C THR A 613 17.17 23.16 19.26
N ILE A 614 16.39 22.21 18.73
CA ILE A 614 15.41 21.43 19.51
C ILE A 614 16.09 20.56 20.57
N THR A 615 17.23 19.98 20.23
CA THR A 615 17.99 19.11 21.15
C THR A 615 18.88 19.90 22.12
N ASN A 616 18.96 21.23 21.97
CA ASN A 616 19.94 22.09 22.63
C ASN A 616 21.36 21.55 22.44
N ASN A 617 21.80 21.41 21.19
CA ASN A 617 23.08 20.82 20.81
C ASN A 617 23.29 19.42 21.42
N PHE A 618 22.27 18.57 21.37
CA PHE A 618 22.33 17.20 21.90
C PHE A 618 22.66 17.11 23.41
N THR A 619 22.25 18.12 24.20
CA THR A 619 22.40 18.12 25.67
C THR A 619 21.11 17.78 26.41
N THR A 620 19.96 17.87 25.75
CA THR A 620 18.66 17.52 26.33
C THR A 620 18.52 16.00 26.47
N ASN A 621 17.74 15.49 27.43
CA ASN A 621 17.56 14.04 27.52
C ASN A 621 16.84 13.48 26.28
N ALA A 622 17.45 12.49 25.62
CA ALA A 622 16.92 11.84 24.42
C ALA A 622 15.54 11.19 24.61
N ILE A 623 15.18 10.81 25.85
CA ILE A 623 13.88 10.20 26.20
C ILE A 623 12.71 11.14 25.93
N TYR A 624 12.92 12.46 25.86
CA TYR A 624 11.85 13.40 25.57
C TYR A 624 11.46 13.48 24.10
N PHE A 625 12.10 12.70 23.23
CA PHE A 625 11.93 12.81 21.79
C PHE A 625 11.47 11.51 21.14
N ASN A 626 10.73 11.64 20.04
CA ASN A 626 10.27 10.53 19.21
C ASN A 626 11.39 9.88 18.35
N PHE A 627 12.67 9.99 18.74
CA PHE A 627 13.81 9.54 17.93
C PHE A 627 14.22 8.07 18.13
N GLY A 628 13.86 7.45 19.26
CA GLY A 628 14.47 6.20 19.73
C GLY A 628 14.32 4.99 18.80
N LYS A 629 13.50 5.07 17.75
CA LYS A 629 13.26 4.00 16.76
C LYS A 629 13.66 4.36 15.33
N LEU A 630 14.31 5.52 15.12
CA LEU A 630 14.73 5.96 13.80
C LEU A 630 15.83 5.05 13.23
N ILE A 631 15.59 4.53 12.03
CA ILE A 631 16.53 3.73 11.24
C ILE A 631 17.09 4.49 10.03
N SER A 632 16.49 5.64 9.70
CA SER A 632 17.00 6.57 8.68
C SER A 632 16.79 8.01 9.11
N LEU A 633 17.81 8.84 8.88
CA LEU A 633 17.78 10.27 9.15
C LEU A 633 18.43 11.01 7.99
N ASP A 634 17.63 11.81 7.29
CA ASP A 634 18.06 12.68 6.21
C ASP A 634 18.18 14.12 6.73
N ILE A 635 19.40 14.67 6.68
CA ILE A 635 19.71 15.98 7.25
C ILE A 635 20.33 16.87 6.20
N CYS A 636 19.78 18.07 6.06
CA CYS A 636 20.29 19.12 5.19
C CYS A 636 20.72 20.35 6.01
N PRO A 637 21.96 20.87 5.83
CA PRO A 637 23.09 20.26 5.11
C PRO A 637 23.71 19.08 5.89
N SER A 638 24.53 18.27 5.22
CA SER A 638 25.30 17.18 5.87
C SER A 638 26.18 17.72 7.00
N PHE A 639 26.31 16.95 8.09
CA PHE A 639 27.00 17.38 9.32
C PHE A 639 27.90 16.28 9.88
N VAL A 640 28.76 16.66 10.84
CA VAL A 640 29.60 15.74 11.61
C VAL A 640 28.84 15.31 12.86
N ARG A 641 28.73 13.99 13.09
CA ARG A 641 28.00 13.42 14.24
C ARG A 641 28.62 13.89 15.57
N PRO A 642 27.87 14.61 16.43
CA PRO A 642 28.36 15.02 17.75
C PRO A 642 28.46 13.85 18.72
N GLU A 643 29.18 14.03 19.84
CA GLU A 643 29.50 12.96 20.80
C GLU A 643 28.26 12.23 21.35
N ASN A 644 27.19 12.97 21.67
CA ASN A 644 25.94 12.42 22.19
C ASN A 644 24.98 11.90 21.11
N PHE A 645 25.35 11.96 19.82
CA PHE A 645 24.46 11.61 18.71
C PHE A 645 23.88 10.19 18.83
N ARG A 646 24.69 9.22 19.26
CA ARG A 646 24.27 7.81 19.43
C ARG A 646 23.20 7.63 20.51
N GLN A 647 23.09 8.53 21.48
CA GLN A 647 22.05 8.46 22.51
C GLN A 647 20.66 8.83 21.96
N TYR A 648 20.63 9.73 20.98
CA TYR A 648 19.40 10.15 20.32
C TYR A 648 18.95 9.17 19.23
N PHE A 649 19.92 8.55 18.54
CA PHE A 649 19.67 7.66 17.42
C PHE A 649 20.41 6.32 17.60
N PRO A 650 19.93 5.43 18.48
CA PRO A 650 20.62 4.18 18.79
C PRO A 650 20.63 3.15 17.64
N LEU A 651 19.80 3.34 16.60
CA LEU A 651 19.68 2.43 15.46
C LEU A 651 20.32 2.99 14.16
N LEU A 652 21.06 4.12 14.22
CA LEU A 652 21.78 4.79 13.11
C LEU A 652 23.31 4.76 13.30
#